data_AF-I6AQ13-F1
#
_entry.id   AF-I6AQ13-F1
#
_cell.length_a   1.000
_cell.length_b   1.000
_cell.length_c   1.000
_cell.angle_alpha   90.00
_cell.angle_beta   90.00
_cell.angle_gamma   90.00
#
_symmetry.space_group_name_H-M   'P 1'
#
loop_
_entity.id
_entity.type
_entity.pdbx_description
1 polymer ?
#
loop_
_entity_poly.entity_id
_entity_poly.type
_entity_poly.pdbx_seq_one_letter_code
_entity_poly.pdbx_strand_id
1 'polypeptide(L)'
;MIQQTSSRLRLRSRPFSLLPFSAVFAFALCVAVLAFTAAARAGQLVLLPRDGPGLGTVSAYGGVTPAFAPGEAGRDTIVVPASGKNEVNLVWTFWSHRQPTSDQWPAGQNARTTFTLQSETDATLHPRLLVRTGEWSAPVPGPPIVLKAGQPAAVELALPETLSPGPVQTLRIIFASREPVPALTVTDWSAGNTGDATAAPGAETAASVSASSPAPARAAAPAGAGDVYKPLRPLFPLTGEGTVSSYGGTSPIPEKDAAGQDVLRVPETGKNEVNLVWTFYRHRQPPSAQWPSGPAARARLTLTSASAVTLRPRLLVRAAGEWTAVIPGEPVDLAAGQPATIELALPSTLPEGPVENLRIILAASRNIPELIVTEWSVGEAVAIALYPPGDDNARTQNPVNVAGRTAPGVPVAIEALGPDGVRVAQWTVTSGDDGRFAIAVDRAALPAGPLTLRATTAGPPASPAASAAGGRAENGGVHTDAVPFYLYPLINNGDTLPVVVHEGRHLLVDGKPWAFLGLNYTRFLLEFSLCTNYQLVAEEMRTYGAWGLTALRVPLHLGMFQPAPGVFPDDPDYAGIIKSHKLDPEFFRLFDYLVAVAGHYGIRIVIDWHEMPTDPYRYFVGGNNHDKGTGKPGTGIAWLYDPATKKAAEPGDPRFNQAIADTNRWLARHYRGNGNILGFEAPYNEPHSLTDSADLAWRRLTADSILPIVTEDPTRLTFGMAPAWGHSNVLPSATWMLPDHLTGVAPHHYLGNGPIAIRPDARSRKEPWLARDVVATFDHAFFAVSLPHSAAPWPVWNGESGEHGYRSFLPELSHRDASSLMIEAQLVQAYAAGWTGSLGWTLTGNPSVYRPVADLYETIYRRFAPVYAAGPLDQNRARVLFVQNPAAVPVANGLNHACVPFARLALDLHLAPVHYMTDDQLLGTGLVQMAVGLEQVEQIATGLAYKAAIVDTRNLDARALELLRSSKIPLLVVDDATRLAADELASFLEKSGMEIDRRTPPGLQLIEGPGHLLVYRRSGEGAARVYPRLTVDGSFRLIGEDGGIAFAGTAATLAQKGIAIDLPAWRTAIFRIARQETDAGGPST
;
A
#
# COMPACT_ATOMS: atom_id res chain seq x y z
N MET A 1 -18.49 19.55 -59.63
CA MET A 1 -18.35 18.80 -60.90
C MET A 1 -18.27 17.33 -60.52
N ILE A 2 -19.37 16.57 -60.65
CA ILE A 2 -19.69 15.67 -61.81
C ILE A 2 -18.64 14.55 -61.91
N GLN A 3 -18.89 13.24 -61.98
CA GLN A 3 -20.04 12.32 -61.86
C GLN A 3 -19.50 10.92 -62.26
N GLN A 4 -19.99 9.82 -61.65
CA GLN A 4 -20.35 8.51 -62.28
C GLN A 4 -19.28 7.72 -63.11
N THR A 5 -19.25 6.39 -63.33
CA THR A 5 -20.21 5.26 -63.30
C THR A 5 -19.41 3.96 -63.59
N SER A 6 -19.61 2.86 -62.85
CA SER A 6 -20.26 1.58 -63.24
C SER A 6 -19.61 0.66 -64.30
N SER A 7 -19.56 -0.66 -64.01
CA SER A 7 -20.17 -1.69 -64.86
C SER A 7 -20.28 -3.08 -64.17
N ARG A 8 -21.45 -3.71 -64.33
CA ARG A 8 -21.85 -5.09 -63.97
C ARG A 8 -21.96 -5.96 -65.24
N LEU A 9 -21.83 -7.29 -65.12
CA LEU A 9 -22.52 -8.37 -65.89
C LEU A 9 -22.17 -9.73 -65.20
N ARG A 10 -23.03 -10.55 -64.57
CA ARG A 10 -24.20 -11.41 -64.99
C ARG A 10 -23.84 -12.41 -66.11
N LEU A 11 -24.21 -13.71 -66.14
CA LEU A 11 -24.96 -14.69 -65.30
C LEU A 11 -24.99 -16.08 -66.05
N ARG A 12 -25.39 -17.17 -65.35
CA ARG A 12 -25.91 -18.52 -65.80
C ARG A 12 -24.91 -19.70 -65.76
N SER A 13 -25.23 -20.95 -65.36
CA SER A 13 -26.46 -21.67 -64.90
C SER A 13 -26.09 -23.07 -64.35
N ARG A 14 -26.91 -23.63 -63.44
CA ARG A 14 -26.93 -24.99 -62.79
C ARG A 14 -27.22 -26.16 -63.79
N PRO A 15 -27.29 -27.52 -63.47
CA PRO A 15 -27.70 -28.19 -62.19
C PRO A 15 -27.24 -29.67 -61.85
N PHE A 16 -27.78 -30.22 -60.73
CA PHE A 16 -27.85 -31.64 -60.21
C PHE A 16 -26.54 -32.36 -59.80
N SER A 17 -26.41 -33.27 -58.82
CA SER A 17 -27.12 -33.77 -57.62
C SER A 17 -26.26 -34.91 -57.01
N LEU A 18 -26.30 -35.13 -55.69
CA LEU A 18 -26.18 -36.41 -54.93
C LEU A 18 -25.36 -36.30 -53.63
N LEU A 19 -26.03 -36.53 -52.51
CA LEU A 19 -25.49 -37.13 -51.27
C LEU A 19 -25.34 -38.65 -51.51
N PRO A 20 -24.39 -39.37 -50.87
CA PRO A 20 -24.59 -39.75 -49.48
C PRO A 20 -23.33 -39.99 -48.60
N PHE A 21 -23.57 -39.99 -47.28
CA PHE A 21 -22.94 -40.81 -46.23
C PHE A 21 -21.41 -41.07 -46.27
N SER A 22 -20.68 -40.43 -45.33
CA SER A 22 -19.55 -41.03 -44.56
C SER A 22 -19.01 -40.02 -43.53
N ALA A 23 -19.66 -39.87 -42.37
CA ALA A 23 -19.22 -38.92 -41.33
C ALA A 23 -19.25 -39.52 -39.90
N VAL A 24 -19.02 -40.83 -39.75
CA VAL A 24 -19.03 -41.49 -38.43
C VAL A 24 -17.69 -42.17 -38.08
N PHE A 25 -16.73 -42.31 -39.00
CA PHE A 25 -15.45 -42.98 -38.69
C PHE A 25 -14.25 -42.05 -38.43
N ALA A 26 -14.35 -40.74 -38.70
CA ALA A 26 -13.24 -39.81 -38.49
C ALA A 26 -13.15 -39.24 -37.05
N PHE A 27 -14.24 -39.26 -36.28
CA PHE A 27 -14.28 -38.63 -34.95
C PHE A 27 -13.72 -39.54 -33.83
N ALA A 28 -13.82 -40.86 -33.98
CA ALA A 28 -13.29 -41.81 -33.00
C ALA A 28 -11.75 -41.92 -33.04
N LEU A 29 -11.12 -41.69 -34.19
CA LEU A 29 -9.66 -41.72 -34.33
C LEU A 29 -8.99 -40.45 -33.76
N CYS A 30 -9.66 -39.29 -33.81
CA CYS A 30 -9.15 -38.05 -33.22
C CYS A 30 -9.22 -38.02 -31.69
N VAL A 31 -10.23 -38.66 -31.07
CA VAL A 31 -10.38 -38.70 -29.60
C VAL A 31 -9.39 -39.69 -28.96
N ALA A 32 -9.05 -40.79 -29.63
CA ALA A 32 -8.04 -41.72 -29.15
C ALA A 32 -6.61 -41.11 -29.18
N VAL A 33 -6.27 -40.31 -30.20
CA VAL A 33 -4.94 -39.67 -30.30
C VAL A 33 -4.75 -38.53 -29.27
N LEU A 34 -5.84 -37.84 -28.89
CA LEU A 34 -5.81 -36.78 -27.87
C LEU A 34 -5.74 -37.32 -26.43
N ALA A 35 -6.34 -38.48 -26.14
CA ALA A 35 -6.24 -39.11 -24.82
C ALA A 35 -4.86 -39.74 -24.56
N PHE A 36 -4.18 -40.26 -25.60
CA PHE A 36 -2.85 -40.85 -25.49
C PHE A 36 -1.71 -39.81 -25.31
N THR A 37 -1.93 -38.55 -25.68
CA THR A 37 -0.92 -37.48 -25.52
C THR A 37 -0.98 -36.80 -24.14
N ALA A 38 -2.11 -36.88 -23.43
CA ALA A 38 -2.28 -36.28 -22.10
C ALA A 38 -1.63 -37.11 -20.98
N ALA A 39 -1.56 -38.44 -21.11
CA ALA A 39 -0.96 -39.32 -20.10
C ALA A 39 0.59 -39.32 -20.12
N ALA A 40 1.22 -38.83 -21.19
CA ALA A 40 2.68 -38.83 -21.36
C ALA A 40 3.39 -37.54 -20.89
N ARG A 41 2.68 -36.58 -20.25
CA ARG A 41 3.21 -35.24 -19.93
C ARG A 41 3.17 -34.83 -18.45
N ALA A 42 2.92 -35.76 -17.53
CA ALA A 42 2.99 -35.49 -16.09
C ALA A 42 4.47 -35.26 -15.68
N GLY A 43 4.93 -34.00 -15.72
CA GLY A 43 6.32 -33.61 -15.45
C GLY A 43 6.86 -32.45 -16.32
N GLN A 44 6.08 -31.97 -17.31
CA GLN A 44 6.50 -30.95 -18.26
C GLN A 44 5.70 -29.64 -18.06
N LEU A 45 6.40 -28.55 -17.72
CA LEU A 45 5.86 -27.21 -17.62
C LEU A 45 5.68 -26.62 -19.03
N VAL A 46 4.45 -26.51 -19.51
CA VAL A 46 4.16 -25.90 -20.81
C VAL A 46 4.20 -24.38 -20.70
N LEU A 47 4.97 -23.72 -21.57
CA LEU A 47 5.13 -22.28 -21.63
C LEU A 47 4.24 -21.72 -22.76
N LEU A 48 2.94 -21.52 -22.46
CA LEU A 48 1.94 -21.06 -23.44
C LEU A 48 1.91 -19.53 -23.62
N PRO A 49 2.02 -19.00 -24.85
CA PRO A 49 2.14 -17.56 -25.09
C PRO A 49 0.86 -16.86 -25.62
N ARG A 50 -0.10 -16.44 -24.76
CA ARG A 50 -0.97 -15.24 -24.98
C ARG A 50 -2.03 -14.95 -23.90
N ASP A 51 -2.43 -13.67 -23.84
CA ASP A 51 -3.63 -12.95 -23.34
C ASP A 51 -4.77 -13.74 -22.62
N GLY A 52 -4.38 -14.62 -21.70
CA GLY A 52 -5.20 -15.46 -20.83
C GLY A 52 -4.33 -16.03 -19.70
N PRO A 53 -4.78 -17.00 -18.89
CA PRO A 53 -4.06 -17.52 -17.71
C PRO A 53 -2.87 -18.44 -18.08
N GLY A 54 -1.98 -17.99 -18.97
CA GLY A 54 -0.65 -18.57 -19.16
C GLY A 54 0.32 -18.11 -18.08
N LEU A 55 1.45 -18.81 -17.90
CA LEU A 55 2.39 -18.57 -16.81
C LEU A 55 3.37 -17.39 -17.03
N GLY A 56 3.38 -16.70 -18.18
CA GLY A 56 4.25 -15.55 -18.37
C GLY A 56 4.11 -14.81 -19.71
N THR A 57 4.86 -13.72 -19.87
CA THR A 57 4.91 -12.86 -21.06
C THR A 57 6.23 -13.03 -21.79
N VAL A 58 6.20 -13.16 -23.13
CA VAL A 58 7.42 -13.18 -23.96
C VAL A 58 7.74 -11.79 -24.46
N SER A 59 8.98 -11.36 -24.24
CA SER A 59 9.57 -10.16 -24.83
C SER A 59 10.81 -10.54 -25.63
N ALA A 60 11.22 -9.69 -26.57
CA ALA A 60 12.52 -9.81 -27.19
C ALA A 60 13.37 -8.56 -27.03
N TYR A 61 14.67 -8.75 -26.80
CA TYR A 61 15.66 -7.66 -26.79
C TYR A 61 16.56 -7.77 -28.02
N GLY A 62 16.85 -6.62 -28.63
CA GLY A 62 17.51 -6.54 -29.93
C GLY A 62 16.92 -5.49 -30.86
N GLY A 63 15.79 -4.86 -30.50
CA GLY A 63 15.08 -3.89 -31.35
C GLY A 63 13.90 -4.47 -32.13
N VAL A 64 13.45 -5.68 -31.77
CA VAL A 64 12.29 -6.36 -32.36
C VAL A 64 11.28 -6.71 -31.28
N THR A 65 9.99 -6.54 -31.59
CA THR A 65 8.87 -6.94 -30.74
C THR A 65 8.28 -8.25 -31.29
N PRO A 66 8.20 -9.34 -30.50
CA PRO A 66 7.55 -10.57 -30.94
C PRO A 66 6.07 -10.31 -31.23
N ALA A 67 5.56 -10.88 -32.30
CA ALA A 67 4.13 -10.93 -32.60
C ALA A 67 3.58 -12.31 -32.26
N PHE A 68 2.40 -12.35 -31.63
CA PHE A 68 1.71 -13.60 -31.36
C PHE A 68 0.67 -13.84 -32.46
N ALA A 69 0.63 -15.06 -32.99
CA ALA A 69 -0.37 -15.50 -33.95
C ALA A 69 -1.12 -16.71 -33.38
N PRO A 70 -2.47 -16.76 -33.44
CA PRO A 70 -3.20 -17.98 -33.12
C PRO A 70 -2.81 -19.04 -34.16
N GLY A 71 -2.23 -20.16 -33.72
CA GLY A 71 -1.93 -21.28 -34.60
C GLY A 71 -3.13 -22.22 -34.79
N GLU A 72 -3.02 -23.14 -35.74
CA GLU A 72 -4.00 -24.22 -35.91
C GLU A 72 -4.02 -25.11 -34.65
N ALA A 73 -5.22 -25.57 -34.25
CA ALA A 73 -5.43 -26.47 -33.11
C ALA A 73 -5.01 -25.93 -31.72
N GLY A 74 -5.01 -24.61 -31.51
CA GLY A 74 -4.77 -24.02 -30.18
C GLY A 74 -3.30 -24.01 -29.75
N ARG A 75 -2.38 -24.17 -30.70
CA ARG A 75 -0.93 -23.99 -30.48
C ARG A 75 -0.54 -22.56 -30.83
N ASP A 76 -0.45 -21.69 -29.84
CA ASP A 76 -0.04 -20.31 -30.07
C ASP A 76 1.39 -20.24 -30.63
N THR A 77 1.58 -19.38 -31.63
CA THR A 77 2.83 -19.23 -32.37
C THR A 77 3.48 -17.89 -32.04
N ILE A 78 4.77 -17.89 -31.68
CA ILE A 78 5.55 -16.68 -31.46
C ILE A 78 6.34 -16.38 -32.72
N VAL A 79 6.04 -15.26 -33.37
CA VAL A 79 6.78 -14.77 -34.54
C VAL A 79 7.75 -13.69 -34.07
N VAL A 80 9.04 -13.94 -34.22
CA VAL A 80 10.12 -12.98 -33.98
C VAL A 80 10.56 -12.40 -35.32
N PRO A 81 10.34 -11.10 -35.58
CA PRO A 81 10.80 -10.47 -36.81
C PRO A 81 12.33 -10.54 -36.95
N ALA A 82 12.82 -10.47 -38.19
CA ALA A 82 14.26 -10.39 -38.46
C ALA A 82 14.86 -9.16 -37.74
N SER A 83 15.95 -9.36 -37.01
CA SER A 83 16.46 -8.33 -36.08
C SER A 83 17.41 -7.33 -36.71
N GLY A 84 17.92 -7.62 -37.91
CA GLY A 84 19.03 -6.88 -38.53
C GLY A 84 20.34 -6.97 -37.73
N LYS A 85 20.40 -7.81 -36.69
CA LYS A 85 21.55 -7.99 -35.79
C LYS A 85 21.94 -9.46 -35.73
N ASN A 86 23.20 -9.72 -35.43
CA ASN A 86 23.75 -11.06 -35.28
C ASN A 86 23.31 -11.76 -33.97
N GLU A 87 22.43 -11.14 -33.18
CA GLU A 87 21.90 -11.70 -31.94
C GLU A 87 20.43 -11.28 -31.72
N VAL A 88 19.60 -12.21 -31.26
CA VAL A 88 18.25 -11.94 -30.74
C VAL A 88 18.05 -12.63 -29.40
N ASN A 89 17.39 -11.93 -28.47
CA ASN A 89 17.13 -12.45 -27.13
C ASN A 89 15.64 -12.67 -26.98
N LEU A 90 15.20 -13.91 -26.75
CA LEU A 90 13.83 -14.25 -26.36
C LEU A 90 13.76 -14.40 -24.84
N VAL A 91 12.91 -13.60 -24.20
CA VAL A 91 12.82 -13.52 -22.75
C VAL A 91 11.40 -13.81 -22.30
N TRP A 92 11.23 -14.97 -21.68
CA TRP A 92 10.02 -15.38 -21.00
C TRP A 92 10.02 -14.87 -19.57
N THR A 93 9.04 -14.04 -19.21
CA THR A 93 9.00 -13.42 -17.88
C THR A 93 7.71 -13.70 -17.15
N PHE A 94 7.81 -14.07 -15.88
CA PHE A 94 6.67 -14.48 -15.05
C PHE A 94 6.03 -13.28 -14.29
N TRP A 95 6.21 -12.02 -14.73
CA TRP A 95 5.68 -10.85 -14.03
C TRP A 95 4.16 -10.91 -13.93
N SER A 96 3.60 -10.72 -12.73
CA SER A 96 2.17 -10.82 -12.41
C SER A 96 1.52 -12.21 -12.52
N HIS A 97 2.31 -13.27 -12.77
CA HIS A 97 1.90 -14.68 -12.76
C HIS A 97 2.54 -15.45 -11.59
N ARG A 98 2.07 -16.67 -11.30
CA ARG A 98 2.70 -17.56 -10.29
C ARG A 98 4.10 -17.93 -10.79
N GLN A 99 5.12 -17.43 -10.12
CA GLN A 99 6.50 -17.79 -10.41
C GLN A 99 6.75 -19.21 -9.86
N PRO A 100 7.23 -20.17 -10.68
CA PRO A 100 7.56 -21.49 -10.17
C PRO A 100 8.70 -21.36 -9.17
N THR A 101 8.53 -21.93 -7.98
CA THR A 101 9.60 -22.00 -6.99
C THR A 101 10.72 -22.92 -7.50
N SER A 102 11.93 -22.82 -6.93
CA SER A 102 13.08 -23.60 -7.39
C SER A 102 12.87 -25.12 -7.34
N ASP A 103 11.95 -25.60 -6.49
CA ASP A 103 11.50 -26.99 -6.37
C ASP A 103 10.38 -27.38 -7.35
N GLN A 104 9.67 -26.41 -7.93
CA GLN A 104 8.67 -26.61 -8.98
C GLN A 104 9.27 -26.48 -10.39
N TRP A 105 10.46 -25.89 -10.49
CA TRP A 105 11.19 -25.75 -11.74
C TRP A 105 11.97 -27.03 -12.06
N PRO A 106 11.98 -27.51 -13.32
CA PRO A 106 12.83 -28.64 -13.70
C PRO A 106 14.30 -28.32 -13.40
N ALA A 107 14.92 -29.11 -12.53
CA ALA A 107 16.30 -28.94 -12.08
C ALA A 107 17.07 -30.27 -12.15
N GLY A 108 18.40 -30.18 -12.26
CA GLY A 108 19.31 -31.33 -12.38
C GLY A 108 19.77 -31.62 -13.81
N GLN A 109 20.63 -32.63 -13.97
CA GLN A 109 21.36 -32.92 -15.22
C GLN A 109 20.45 -33.24 -16.42
N ASN A 110 19.19 -33.63 -16.17
CA ASN A 110 18.20 -34.00 -17.18
C ASN A 110 17.16 -32.90 -17.44
N ALA A 111 17.27 -31.74 -16.80
CA ALA A 111 16.34 -30.64 -16.99
C ALA A 111 16.60 -29.93 -18.33
N ARG A 112 15.55 -29.79 -19.14
CA ARG A 112 15.60 -29.23 -20.50
C ARG A 112 14.45 -28.27 -20.74
N THR A 113 14.66 -27.28 -21.60
CA THR A 113 13.57 -26.58 -22.30
C THR A 113 13.52 -27.02 -23.75
N THR A 114 12.33 -27.31 -24.25
CA THR A 114 12.09 -27.76 -25.62
C THR A 114 11.12 -26.81 -26.32
N PHE A 115 11.37 -26.56 -27.60
CA PHE A 115 10.49 -25.80 -28.48
C PHE A 115 10.80 -26.15 -29.93
N THR A 116 9.87 -25.87 -30.85
CA THR A 116 10.13 -25.96 -32.29
C THR A 116 10.43 -24.59 -32.85
N LEU A 117 11.45 -24.51 -33.70
CA LEU A 117 11.93 -23.29 -34.32
C LEU A 117 11.90 -23.43 -35.84
N GLN A 118 11.33 -22.44 -36.53
CA GLN A 118 11.31 -22.39 -38.00
C GLN A 118 11.77 -21.01 -38.48
N SER A 119 12.42 -20.96 -39.64
CA SER A 119 12.88 -19.73 -40.29
C SER A 119 12.48 -19.75 -41.77
N GLU A 120 12.25 -18.58 -42.36
CA GLU A 120 11.99 -18.44 -43.80
C GLU A 120 13.27 -18.54 -44.66
N THR A 121 14.44 -18.42 -44.03
CA THR A 121 15.75 -18.54 -44.69
C THR A 121 16.63 -19.55 -43.95
N ASP A 122 17.61 -20.11 -44.66
CA ASP A 122 18.65 -20.94 -44.05
C ASP A 122 19.45 -20.11 -43.04
N ALA A 123 19.69 -20.67 -41.85
CA ALA A 123 20.50 -20.03 -40.82
C ALA A 123 21.11 -21.05 -39.85
N THR A 124 22.28 -20.73 -39.31
CA THR A 124 22.87 -21.46 -38.18
C THR A 124 22.84 -20.57 -36.95
N LEU A 125 22.13 -21.00 -35.91
CA LEU A 125 21.99 -20.26 -34.65
C LEU A 125 22.76 -20.97 -33.54
N HIS A 126 23.36 -20.20 -32.64
CA HIS A 126 24.10 -20.65 -31.47
C HIS A 126 23.34 -20.18 -30.23
N PRO A 127 22.43 -21.02 -29.67
CA PRO A 127 21.61 -20.65 -28.53
C PRO A 127 22.40 -20.64 -27.23
N ARG A 128 22.07 -19.71 -26.32
CA ARG A 128 22.52 -19.70 -24.93
C ARG A 128 21.33 -19.44 -24.02
N LEU A 129 21.20 -20.20 -22.93
CA LEU A 129 20.08 -20.09 -22.00
C LEU A 129 20.51 -19.53 -20.66
N LEU A 130 19.70 -18.65 -20.07
CA LEU A 130 19.86 -18.13 -18.72
C LEU A 130 18.52 -18.18 -17.97
N VAL A 131 18.57 -18.39 -16.66
CA VAL A 131 17.41 -18.36 -15.77
C VAL A 131 17.67 -17.37 -14.63
N ARG A 132 16.64 -16.63 -14.19
CA ARG A 132 16.75 -15.66 -13.10
C ARG A 132 15.88 -16.07 -11.91
N THR A 133 16.47 -16.25 -10.73
CA THR A 133 15.79 -16.47 -9.43
C THR A 133 16.10 -15.37 -8.41
N GLY A 134 16.34 -14.15 -8.92
CA GLY A 134 16.88 -12.99 -8.20
C GLY A 134 18.07 -12.42 -8.97
N GLU A 135 19.12 -13.24 -9.11
CA GLU A 135 20.27 -13.04 -10.00
C GLU A 135 20.19 -13.95 -11.23
N TRP A 136 20.91 -13.60 -12.30
CA TRP A 136 20.98 -14.43 -13.52
C TRP A 136 21.96 -15.59 -13.34
N SER A 137 21.57 -16.79 -13.77
CA SER A 137 22.48 -17.92 -13.90
C SER A 137 23.60 -17.64 -14.90
N ALA A 138 24.69 -18.41 -14.82
CA ALA A 138 25.66 -18.47 -15.90
C ALA A 138 24.96 -18.92 -17.21
N PRO A 139 25.37 -18.38 -18.39
CA PRO A 139 24.81 -18.82 -19.66
C PRO A 139 25.15 -20.29 -19.95
N VAL A 140 24.13 -21.10 -20.20
CA VAL A 140 24.27 -22.50 -20.61
C VAL A 140 24.31 -22.54 -22.14
N PRO A 141 25.44 -22.90 -22.77
CA PRO A 141 25.53 -22.99 -24.23
C PRO A 141 24.74 -24.20 -24.73
N GLY A 142 23.92 -24.02 -25.76
CA GLY A 142 23.26 -25.11 -26.48
C GLY A 142 24.00 -25.49 -27.76
N PRO A 143 23.66 -26.65 -28.36
CA PRO A 143 24.23 -27.06 -29.63
C PRO A 143 23.80 -26.10 -30.76
N PRO A 144 24.61 -25.94 -31.83
CA PRO A 144 24.20 -25.16 -32.99
C PRO A 144 22.92 -25.71 -33.61
N ILE A 145 21.97 -24.81 -33.91
CA ILE A 145 20.70 -25.13 -34.57
C ILE A 145 20.84 -24.75 -36.04
N VAL A 146 20.80 -25.74 -36.93
CA VAL A 146 20.80 -25.52 -38.37
C VAL A 146 19.35 -25.48 -38.85
N LEU A 147 18.88 -24.29 -39.20
CA LEU A 147 17.56 -24.07 -39.77
C LEU A 147 17.65 -24.11 -41.29
N LYS A 148 16.72 -24.86 -41.91
CA LYS A 148 16.47 -24.83 -43.35
C LYS A 148 15.20 -24.05 -43.62
N ALA A 149 15.21 -23.23 -44.66
CA ALA A 149 14.08 -22.39 -45.04
C ALA A 149 12.77 -23.20 -45.09
N GLY A 150 11.78 -22.78 -44.31
CA GLY A 150 10.46 -23.40 -44.23
C GLY A 150 10.40 -24.74 -43.48
N GLN A 151 11.51 -25.26 -42.97
CA GLN A 151 11.54 -26.53 -42.24
C GLN A 151 11.60 -26.28 -40.72
N PRO A 152 10.67 -26.85 -39.93
CA PRO A 152 10.75 -26.76 -38.48
C PRO A 152 11.90 -27.63 -37.95
N ALA A 153 12.64 -27.10 -36.98
CA ALA A 153 13.66 -27.80 -36.22
C ALA A 153 13.25 -27.89 -34.75
N ALA A 154 13.27 -29.10 -34.19
CA ALA A 154 13.11 -29.29 -32.75
C ALA A 154 14.38 -28.80 -32.03
N VAL A 155 14.21 -27.97 -31.02
CA VAL A 155 15.29 -27.40 -30.22
C VAL A 155 15.15 -27.89 -28.78
N GLU A 156 16.25 -28.38 -28.23
CA GLU A 156 16.37 -28.79 -26.83
C GLU A 156 17.59 -28.12 -26.21
N LEU A 157 17.38 -27.39 -25.12
CA LEU A 157 18.44 -26.68 -24.38
C LEU A 157 18.46 -27.13 -22.93
N ALA A 158 19.67 -27.38 -22.40
CA ALA A 158 19.87 -27.65 -20.99
C ALA A 158 19.50 -26.44 -20.12
N LEU A 159 18.75 -26.69 -19.05
CA LEU A 159 18.54 -25.73 -17.97
C LEU A 159 19.77 -25.73 -17.05
N PRO A 160 20.05 -24.62 -16.32
CA PRO A 160 21.15 -24.58 -15.36
C PRO A 160 21.00 -25.67 -14.29
N GLU A 161 22.08 -26.39 -13.98
CA GLU A 161 22.07 -27.49 -13.00
C GLU A 161 21.75 -26.99 -11.58
N THR A 162 22.16 -25.76 -11.28
CA THR A 162 21.91 -25.09 -10.00
C THR A 162 21.30 -23.71 -10.23
N LEU A 163 20.32 -23.36 -9.40
CA LEU A 163 19.69 -22.03 -9.35
C LEU A 163 19.83 -21.46 -7.94
N SER A 164 19.97 -20.14 -7.83
CA SER A 164 19.93 -19.47 -6.53
C SER A 164 18.56 -19.71 -5.86
N PRO A 165 18.50 -19.81 -4.52
CA PRO A 165 17.24 -19.99 -3.80
C PRO A 165 16.27 -18.85 -4.13
N GLY A 166 15.05 -19.20 -4.56
CA GLY A 166 14.03 -18.22 -4.91
C GLY A 166 13.17 -18.66 -6.09
N PRO A 167 12.06 -17.95 -6.34
CA PRO A 167 11.19 -18.24 -7.48
C PRO A 167 11.84 -17.87 -8.81
N VAL A 168 11.59 -18.66 -9.85
CA VAL A 168 12.05 -18.37 -11.21
C VAL A 168 11.26 -17.20 -11.78
N GLN A 169 11.93 -16.06 -11.91
CA GLN A 169 11.37 -14.80 -12.40
C GLN A 169 11.41 -14.73 -13.92
N THR A 170 12.42 -15.33 -14.56
CA THR A 170 12.68 -15.14 -16.00
C THR A 170 13.47 -16.30 -16.59
N LEU A 171 13.15 -16.69 -17.82
CA LEU A 171 13.98 -17.54 -18.68
C LEU A 171 14.35 -16.75 -19.95
N ARG A 172 15.63 -16.72 -20.29
CA ARG A 172 16.18 -15.98 -21.44
C ARG A 172 16.93 -16.94 -22.35
N ILE A 173 16.57 -16.96 -23.64
CA ILE A 173 17.29 -17.66 -24.68
C ILE A 173 17.88 -16.62 -25.64
N ILE A 174 19.18 -16.72 -25.86
CA ILE A 174 19.95 -15.84 -26.74
C ILE A 174 20.32 -16.63 -27.98
N PHE A 175 19.76 -16.27 -29.14
CA PHE A 175 20.17 -16.84 -30.43
C PHE A 175 21.21 -15.94 -31.06
N ALA A 176 22.45 -16.43 -31.20
CA ALA A 176 23.52 -15.74 -31.91
C ALA A 176 23.81 -16.38 -33.26
N SER A 177 24.22 -15.62 -34.26
CA SER A 177 24.67 -16.13 -35.55
C SER A 177 25.82 -15.29 -36.11
N ARG A 178 26.51 -15.79 -37.14
CA ARG A 178 27.54 -15.01 -37.86
C ARG A 178 26.92 -13.95 -38.77
N GLU A 179 25.70 -14.22 -39.25
CA GLU A 179 24.88 -13.32 -40.06
C GLU A 179 23.72 -12.78 -39.21
N PRO A 180 23.00 -11.74 -39.69
CA PRO A 180 21.82 -11.27 -38.99
C PRO A 180 20.79 -12.38 -38.76
N VAL A 181 20.26 -12.47 -37.55
CA VAL A 181 19.27 -13.49 -37.20
C VAL A 181 17.99 -13.26 -38.03
N PRO A 182 17.54 -14.25 -38.82
CA PRO A 182 16.35 -14.10 -39.67
C PRO A 182 15.08 -14.05 -38.83
N ALA A 183 13.93 -13.88 -39.49
CA ALA A 183 12.64 -14.04 -38.81
C ALA A 183 12.49 -15.48 -38.30
N LEU A 184 12.08 -15.63 -37.05
CA LEU A 184 11.92 -16.93 -36.39
C LEU A 184 10.46 -17.15 -36.00
N THR A 185 10.00 -18.38 -36.15
CA THR A 185 8.71 -18.85 -35.66
C THR A 185 8.96 -19.88 -34.56
N VAL A 186 8.47 -19.64 -33.36
CA VAL A 186 8.60 -20.54 -32.20
C VAL A 186 7.24 -21.13 -31.84
N THR A 187 7.17 -22.45 -31.74
CA THR A 187 5.97 -23.20 -31.31
C THR A 187 6.32 -24.27 -30.27
N ASP A 188 5.32 -24.85 -29.62
CA ASP A 188 5.46 -26.01 -28.73
C ASP A 188 6.48 -25.83 -27.58
N TRP A 189 6.54 -24.63 -26.98
CA TRP A 189 7.53 -24.31 -25.94
C TRP A 189 7.17 -24.90 -24.57
N SER A 190 8.11 -25.60 -23.94
CA SER A 190 7.97 -26.19 -22.62
C SER A 190 9.32 -26.39 -21.88
N ALA A 191 9.27 -26.75 -20.60
CA ALA A 191 10.42 -27.14 -19.78
C ALA A 191 10.11 -28.41 -18.95
N GLY A 192 11.02 -29.39 -18.86
CA GLY A 192 10.82 -30.65 -18.14
C GLY A 192 12.07 -31.51 -18.01
N ASN A 193 11.99 -32.65 -17.31
CA ASN A 193 13.09 -33.60 -17.16
C ASN A 193 13.03 -34.71 -18.22
N THR A 194 14.13 -34.95 -18.93
CA THR A 194 14.24 -36.07 -19.89
C THR A 194 14.51 -37.37 -19.13
N GLY A 195 13.43 -38.09 -18.77
CA GLY A 195 13.51 -39.37 -18.04
C GLY A 195 12.16 -40.06 -17.78
N ASP A 196 11.05 -39.31 -17.79
CA ASP A 196 9.73 -39.85 -17.39
C ASP A 196 8.94 -40.54 -18.53
N ALA A 197 9.57 -40.84 -19.67
CA ALA A 197 8.89 -41.27 -20.89
C ALA A 197 9.26 -42.68 -21.41
N THR A 198 9.62 -43.64 -20.55
CA THR A 198 9.91 -45.03 -20.99
C THR A 198 9.17 -46.10 -20.20
N ALA A 199 8.03 -46.56 -20.73
CA ALA A 199 7.54 -47.94 -20.55
C ALA A 199 6.75 -48.38 -21.80
N ALA A 200 7.32 -49.34 -22.54
CA ALA A 200 6.68 -50.03 -23.67
C ALA A 200 6.00 -51.34 -23.19
N PRO A 201 5.01 -51.89 -23.94
CA PRO A 201 4.08 -52.89 -23.42
C PRO A 201 4.61 -54.33 -23.55
N GLY A 202 4.42 -55.13 -22.48
CA GLY A 202 4.70 -56.57 -22.43
C GLY A 202 3.42 -57.39 -22.18
N ALA A 203 3.40 -58.60 -22.74
CA ALA A 203 2.25 -59.47 -23.00
C ALA A 203 1.61 -60.19 -21.78
N GLU A 204 0.33 -60.54 -21.99
CA GLU A 204 -0.48 -61.65 -21.46
C GLU A 204 -0.33 -62.11 -19.99
N THR A 205 -1.44 -62.16 -19.26
CA THR A 205 -2.10 -63.44 -18.93
C THR A 205 -3.52 -63.22 -18.41
N ALA A 206 -4.45 -64.02 -18.93
CA ALA A 206 -5.81 -64.16 -18.45
C ALA A 206 -5.83 -64.93 -17.12
N ALA A 207 -6.57 -64.41 -16.14
CA ALA A 207 -7.10 -65.21 -15.04
C ALA A 207 -8.48 -64.65 -14.64
N SER A 208 -9.51 -65.43 -14.96
CA SER A 208 -10.87 -65.27 -14.48
C SER A 208 -10.99 -65.69 -13.01
N VAL A 209 -11.61 -64.87 -12.16
CA VAL A 209 -12.37 -65.35 -10.99
C VAL A 209 -13.61 -64.47 -10.76
N SER A 210 -14.76 -65.06 -11.10
CA SER A 210 -16.04 -65.11 -10.38
C SER A 210 -16.51 -63.97 -9.46
N ALA A 211 -17.77 -63.60 -9.72
CA ALA A 211 -18.74 -62.79 -8.98
C ALA A 211 -18.93 -63.05 -7.47
N SER A 212 -19.37 -61.99 -6.77
CA SER A 212 -20.44 -61.90 -5.73
C SER A 212 -20.30 -60.52 -5.06
N SER A 213 -21.29 -59.74 -4.62
CA SER A 213 -22.76 -59.75 -4.54
C SER A 213 -23.18 -58.26 -4.38
N PRO A 214 -24.45 -57.89 -4.64
CA PRO A 214 -24.92 -56.52 -4.44
C PRO A 214 -25.22 -56.27 -2.95
N ALA A 215 -24.79 -55.14 -2.41
CA ALA A 215 -25.24 -54.63 -1.12
C ALA A 215 -26.16 -53.40 -1.35
N PRO A 216 -27.14 -53.19 -0.48
CA PRO A 216 -28.49 -52.79 -0.89
C PRO A 216 -28.68 -51.27 -0.93
N ALA A 217 -29.67 -50.85 -1.72
CA ALA A 217 -30.25 -49.53 -1.66
C ALA A 217 -30.66 -49.21 -0.21
N ARG A 218 -29.98 -48.23 0.39
CA ARG A 218 -30.47 -47.58 1.61
C ARG A 218 -31.66 -46.72 1.23
N ALA A 219 -32.82 -47.08 1.76
CA ALA A 219 -34.00 -46.23 1.78
C ALA A 219 -33.64 -44.86 2.37
N ALA A 220 -34.16 -43.80 1.76
CA ALA A 220 -34.12 -42.45 2.31
C ALA A 220 -34.64 -42.47 3.76
N ALA A 221 -33.81 -42.03 4.70
CA ALA A 221 -34.25 -41.80 6.06
C ALA A 221 -35.31 -40.67 6.05
N PRO A 222 -36.38 -40.78 6.85
CA PRO A 222 -37.30 -39.65 7.05
C PRO A 222 -36.53 -38.48 7.67
N ALA A 223 -36.87 -37.26 7.26
CA ALA A 223 -36.31 -36.02 7.80
C ALA A 223 -36.41 -35.98 9.34
N GLY A 224 -35.35 -36.38 10.02
CA GLY A 224 -35.23 -36.40 11.48
C GLY A 224 -34.02 -35.58 11.88
N ALA A 225 -34.25 -34.56 12.72
CA ALA A 225 -33.25 -33.60 13.23
C ALA A 225 -32.32 -33.06 12.14
N GLY A 226 -32.79 -32.06 11.38
CA GLY A 226 -32.05 -31.47 10.26
C GLY A 226 -30.61 -31.13 10.64
N ASP A 227 -29.64 -31.76 9.97
CA ASP A 227 -28.22 -31.44 10.11
C ASP A 227 -28.02 -29.93 9.92
N VAL A 228 -27.35 -29.31 10.88
CA VAL A 228 -27.06 -27.88 10.84
C VAL A 228 -25.92 -27.68 9.84
N TYR A 229 -26.23 -27.02 8.74
CA TYR A 229 -25.25 -26.76 7.71
C TYR A 229 -24.49 -25.46 8.05
N LYS A 230 -23.16 -25.51 8.14
CA LYS A 230 -22.31 -24.32 8.22
C LYS A 230 -21.96 -23.89 6.81
N PRO A 231 -22.66 -22.91 6.21
CA PRO A 231 -22.12 -22.18 5.09
C PRO A 231 -20.77 -21.62 5.53
N LEU A 232 -19.70 -22.25 5.08
CA LEU A 232 -18.36 -21.69 5.21
C LEU A 232 -18.26 -20.44 4.34
N ARG A 233 -19.06 -20.36 3.26
CA ARG A 233 -19.36 -19.13 2.51
C ARG A 233 -20.80 -19.10 1.99
N PRO A 234 -21.62 -18.09 2.35
CA PRO A 234 -22.88 -17.80 1.67
C PRO A 234 -22.61 -17.17 0.29
N LEU A 235 -23.34 -17.61 -0.73
CA LEU A 235 -23.20 -17.18 -2.12
C LEU A 235 -24.46 -16.41 -2.53
N PHE A 236 -24.69 -15.24 -1.92
CA PHE A 236 -25.88 -14.41 -2.19
C PHE A 236 -25.57 -13.19 -3.06
N PRO A 237 -26.32 -12.99 -4.16
CA PRO A 237 -25.96 -12.05 -5.24
C PRO A 237 -26.04 -10.55 -4.89
N LEU A 238 -26.60 -10.16 -3.73
CA LEU A 238 -26.75 -8.75 -3.33
C LEU A 238 -25.82 -8.34 -2.17
N THR A 239 -25.21 -9.30 -1.46
CA THR A 239 -24.36 -9.06 -0.28
C THR A 239 -23.06 -9.88 -0.27
N GLY A 240 -22.84 -10.74 -1.28
CA GLY A 240 -21.71 -11.69 -1.35
C GLY A 240 -20.46 -11.18 -2.07
N GLU A 241 -19.38 -11.96 -1.97
CA GLU A 241 -18.03 -11.67 -2.50
C GLU A 241 -17.87 -11.87 -4.03
N GLY A 242 -18.97 -11.86 -4.78
CA GLY A 242 -18.97 -12.27 -6.17
C GLY A 242 -20.24 -11.90 -6.95
N THR A 243 -20.30 -12.33 -8.20
CA THR A 243 -21.47 -12.14 -9.07
C THR A 243 -21.99 -13.47 -9.59
N VAL A 244 -23.30 -13.56 -9.81
CA VAL A 244 -23.90 -14.72 -10.48
C VAL A 244 -24.07 -14.41 -11.96
N SER A 245 -23.57 -15.30 -12.82
CA SER A 245 -23.83 -15.25 -14.26
C SER A 245 -24.40 -16.57 -14.75
N SER A 246 -25.14 -16.51 -15.86
CA SER A 246 -25.54 -17.70 -16.61
C SER A 246 -24.75 -17.84 -17.90
N TYR A 247 -24.28 -19.05 -18.19
CA TYR A 247 -23.83 -19.40 -19.53
C TYR A 247 -25.03 -19.82 -20.37
N GLY A 248 -25.40 -19.02 -21.38
CA GLY A 248 -26.27 -19.47 -22.47
C GLY A 248 -27.70 -18.93 -22.57
N GLY A 249 -28.02 -17.71 -22.10
CA GLY A 249 -29.14 -16.96 -22.73
C GLY A 249 -30.07 -16.14 -21.84
N THR A 250 -30.07 -16.32 -20.53
CA THR A 250 -30.91 -15.51 -19.63
C THR A 250 -30.20 -15.32 -18.30
N SER A 251 -29.66 -14.11 -18.10
CA SER A 251 -29.00 -13.75 -16.84
C SER A 251 -30.00 -13.87 -15.68
N PRO A 252 -29.64 -14.54 -14.59
CA PRO A 252 -30.49 -14.58 -13.42
C PRO A 252 -30.58 -13.18 -12.80
N ILE A 253 -31.74 -12.86 -12.25
CA ILE A 253 -32.13 -11.53 -11.78
C ILE A 253 -32.13 -11.57 -10.25
N PRO A 254 -31.19 -10.90 -9.58
CA PRO A 254 -31.28 -10.71 -8.14
C PRO A 254 -32.42 -9.76 -7.80
N GLU A 255 -33.29 -10.17 -6.87
CA GLU A 255 -34.43 -9.37 -6.40
C GLU A 255 -34.69 -9.62 -4.91
N LYS A 256 -35.60 -8.84 -4.30
CA LYS A 256 -36.09 -9.09 -2.94
C LYS A 256 -37.47 -9.74 -3.01
N ASP A 257 -37.69 -10.79 -2.23
CA ASP A 257 -39.02 -11.40 -2.09
C ASP A 257 -39.96 -10.52 -1.23
N ALA A 258 -41.20 -10.99 -1.03
CA ALA A 258 -42.20 -10.28 -0.24
C ALA A 258 -41.83 -10.10 1.25
N ALA A 259 -40.89 -10.90 1.76
CA ALA A 259 -40.35 -10.79 3.11
C ALA A 259 -39.07 -9.93 3.16
N GLY A 260 -38.66 -9.34 2.03
CA GLY A 260 -37.45 -8.53 1.90
C GLY A 260 -36.15 -9.34 1.82
N GLN A 261 -36.25 -10.68 1.68
CA GLN A 261 -35.10 -11.57 1.54
C GLN A 261 -34.56 -11.53 0.12
N ASP A 262 -33.23 -11.54 -0.01
CA ASP A 262 -32.58 -11.58 -1.32
C ASP A 262 -32.78 -12.95 -1.95
N VAL A 263 -33.37 -12.97 -3.15
CA VAL A 263 -33.58 -14.17 -3.96
C VAL A 263 -32.95 -13.99 -5.34
N LEU A 264 -32.62 -15.11 -5.97
CA LEU A 264 -32.14 -15.13 -7.34
C LEU A 264 -33.20 -15.78 -8.22
N ARG A 265 -33.90 -14.94 -9.01
CA ARG A 265 -34.87 -15.39 -9.99
C ARG A 265 -34.15 -15.83 -11.26
N VAL A 266 -34.37 -17.06 -11.67
CA VAL A 266 -33.85 -17.63 -12.91
C VAL A 266 -35.03 -17.71 -13.88
N PRO A 267 -35.13 -16.81 -14.87
CA PRO A 267 -36.24 -16.82 -15.82
C PRO A 267 -36.29 -18.13 -16.60
N GLU A 268 -37.49 -18.50 -17.07
CA GLU A 268 -37.65 -19.62 -17.99
C GLU A 268 -36.79 -19.40 -19.24
N THR A 269 -35.89 -20.34 -19.53
CA THR A 269 -34.87 -20.18 -20.59
C THR A 269 -35.28 -20.78 -21.93
N GLY A 270 -36.37 -21.53 -21.97
CA GLY A 270 -36.74 -22.38 -23.11
C GLY A 270 -35.74 -23.51 -23.37
N LYS A 271 -34.80 -23.75 -22.45
CA LYS A 271 -33.77 -24.81 -22.53
C LYS A 271 -33.99 -25.82 -21.43
N ASN A 272 -33.46 -27.02 -21.66
CA ASN A 272 -33.44 -28.11 -20.68
C ASN A 272 -32.22 -28.05 -19.74
N GLU A 273 -31.45 -26.97 -19.78
CA GLU A 273 -30.27 -26.76 -18.92
C GLU A 273 -30.13 -25.29 -18.53
N VAL A 274 -29.82 -25.05 -17.26
CA VAL A 274 -29.45 -23.76 -16.69
C VAL A 274 -28.10 -23.89 -15.99
N ASN A 275 -27.23 -22.91 -16.22
CA ASN A 275 -25.93 -22.81 -15.58
C ASN A 275 -25.93 -21.63 -14.62
N LEU A 276 -25.71 -21.88 -13.33
CA LEU A 276 -25.51 -20.85 -12.32
C LEU A 276 -24.03 -20.81 -11.99
N VAL A 277 -23.34 -19.73 -12.36
CA VAL A 277 -21.92 -19.55 -12.08
C VAL A 277 -21.75 -18.42 -11.08
N TRP A 278 -21.25 -18.75 -9.90
CA TRP A 278 -20.75 -17.78 -8.93
C TRP A 278 -19.30 -17.45 -9.25
N THR A 279 -18.97 -16.17 -9.47
CA THR A 279 -17.62 -15.70 -9.75
C THR A 279 -17.13 -14.81 -8.61
N PHE A 280 -16.02 -15.17 -7.96
CA PHE A 280 -15.41 -14.38 -6.89
C PHE A 280 -14.64 -13.18 -7.45
N TYR A 281 -14.77 -12.00 -6.81
CA TYR A 281 -13.93 -10.84 -7.13
C TYR A 281 -12.46 -11.14 -6.82
N ARG A 282 -11.54 -10.64 -7.65
CA ARG A 282 -10.10 -10.96 -7.59
C ARG A 282 -9.48 -10.76 -6.19
N HIS A 283 -9.89 -9.73 -5.46
CA HIS A 283 -9.39 -9.41 -4.12
C HIS A 283 -10.08 -10.20 -2.98
N ARG A 284 -11.11 -10.99 -3.28
CA ARG A 284 -11.86 -11.81 -2.31
C ARG A 284 -11.83 -13.30 -2.62
N GLN A 285 -10.99 -13.72 -3.56
CA GLN A 285 -10.92 -15.14 -3.94
C GLN A 285 -10.38 -15.97 -2.77
N PRO A 286 -11.12 -16.98 -2.29
CA PRO A 286 -10.64 -17.90 -1.26
C PRO A 286 -9.39 -18.62 -1.75
N PRO A 287 -8.33 -18.74 -0.94
CA PRO A 287 -7.32 -19.78 -1.16
C PRO A 287 -7.99 -21.16 -1.13
N SER A 288 -7.63 -22.08 -2.02
CA SER A 288 -8.12 -23.47 -2.03
C SER A 288 -7.94 -24.18 -0.69
N ALA A 289 -6.86 -23.86 0.04
CA ALA A 289 -6.61 -24.40 1.39
C ALA A 289 -7.63 -23.94 2.45
N GLN A 290 -8.35 -22.85 2.19
CA GLN A 290 -9.43 -22.33 3.03
C GLN A 290 -10.81 -22.60 2.42
N TRP A 291 -10.88 -23.29 1.29
CA TRP A 291 -12.14 -23.64 0.63
C TRP A 291 -12.68 -24.96 1.19
N PRO A 292 -14.01 -25.08 1.41
CA PRO A 292 -14.61 -26.33 1.88
C PRO A 292 -14.30 -27.46 0.89
N SER A 293 -13.60 -28.49 1.35
CA SER A 293 -13.21 -29.63 0.52
C SER A 293 -13.20 -30.90 1.36
N GLY A 294 -13.44 -32.04 0.71
CA GLY A 294 -13.47 -33.34 1.37
C GLY A 294 -14.85 -34.00 1.37
N PRO A 295 -14.94 -35.21 1.93
CA PRO A 295 -16.12 -36.06 1.80
C PRO A 295 -17.36 -35.54 2.53
N ALA A 296 -17.21 -34.61 3.48
CA ALA A 296 -18.30 -33.94 4.20
C ALA A 296 -18.72 -32.60 3.57
N ALA A 297 -17.88 -32.03 2.70
CA ALA A 297 -18.13 -30.74 2.08
C ALA A 297 -19.20 -30.86 0.98
N ARG A 298 -20.21 -29.99 1.04
CA ARG A 298 -21.31 -29.91 0.09
C ARG A 298 -21.39 -28.50 -0.50
N ALA A 299 -22.09 -28.37 -1.62
CA ALA A 299 -22.76 -27.14 -2.01
C ALA A 299 -24.26 -27.36 -1.86
N ARG A 300 -24.93 -26.41 -1.23
CA ARG A 300 -26.36 -26.45 -0.96
C ARG A 300 -27.06 -25.35 -1.75
N LEU A 301 -28.15 -25.72 -2.43
CA LEU A 301 -28.97 -24.81 -3.21
C LEU A 301 -30.44 -25.08 -2.90
N THR A 302 -31.10 -24.14 -2.21
CA THR A 302 -32.55 -24.21 -1.96
C THR A 302 -33.28 -23.36 -2.98
N LEU A 303 -34.24 -23.96 -3.67
CA LEU A 303 -34.98 -23.31 -4.74
C LEU A 303 -36.43 -23.79 -4.81
N THR A 304 -37.29 -22.93 -5.36
CA THR A 304 -38.66 -23.27 -5.77
C THR A 304 -38.76 -23.24 -7.29
N SER A 305 -39.77 -23.91 -7.83
CA SER A 305 -40.04 -23.96 -9.26
C SER A 305 -41.47 -23.52 -9.55
N ALA A 306 -41.69 -22.75 -10.63
CA ALA A 306 -43.01 -22.31 -11.04
C ALA A 306 -43.92 -23.46 -11.53
N SER A 307 -43.33 -24.58 -11.96
CA SER A 307 -44.06 -25.80 -12.31
C SER A 307 -43.28 -27.05 -11.91
N ALA A 308 -43.95 -28.21 -11.88
CA ALA A 308 -43.27 -29.44 -11.47
C ALA A 308 -42.12 -29.80 -12.43
N VAL A 309 -40.93 -30.10 -11.90
CA VAL A 309 -39.75 -30.45 -12.73
C VAL A 309 -38.79 -31.36 -11.95
N THR A 310 -38.19 -32.32 -12.64
CA THR A 310 -37.09 -33.12 -12.11
C THR A 310 -35.77 -32.52 -12.58
N LEU A 311 -34.98 -31.99 -11.64
CA LEU A 311 -33.65 -31.45 -11.93
C LEU A 311 -32.58 -32.51 -11.69
N ARG A 312 -31.56 -32.54 -12.55
CA ARG A 312 -30.34 -33.34 -12.44
C ARG A 312 -29.16 -32.38 -12.23
N PRO A 313 -28.86 -32.03 -10.98
CA PRO A 313 -27.83 -31.05 -10.67
C PRO A 313 -26.43 -31.62 -10.92
N ARG A 314 -25.50 -30.76 -11.35
CA ARG A 314 -24.08 -31.07 -11.50
C ARG A 314 -23.25 -29.90 -10.99
N LEU A 315 -22.06 -30.17 -10.45
CA LEU A 315 -21.19 -29.15 -9.86
C LEU A 315 -19.80 -29.17 -10.48
N LEU A 316 -19.22 -27.99 -10.66
CA LEU A 316 -17.80 -27.79 -10.96
C LEU A 316 -17.26 -26.61 -10.14
N VAL A 317 -16.00 -26.68 -9.72
CA VAL A 317 -15.28 -25.57 -9.10
C VAL A 317 -14.15 -25.15 -10.03
N ARG A 318 -13.92 -23.85 -10.20
CA ARG A 318 -12.73 -23.33 -10.88
C ARG A 318 -11.75 -22.82 -9.85
N ALA A 319 -10.54 -23.36 -9.82
CA ALA A 319 -9.47 -22.88 -8.97
C ALA A 319 -8.17 -22.82 -9.78
N ALA A 320 -7.37 -21.77 -9.57
CA ALA A 320 -6.12 -21.55 -10.30
C ALA A 320 -6.27 -21.64 -11.83
N GLY A 321 -7.33 -21.06 -12.38
CA GLY A 321 -7.64 -21.07 -13.81
C GLY A 321 -8.26 -22.37 -14.35
N GLU A 322 -8.27 -23.46 -13.59
CA GLU A 322 -8.71 -24.80 -14.02
C GLU A 322 -10.05 -25.21 -13.42
N TRP A 323 -10.90 -25.89 -14.20
CA TRP A 323 -12.15 -26.46 -13.72
C TRP A 323 -11.96 -27.89 -13.23
N THR A 324 -12.56 -28.24 -12.09
CA THR A 324 -12.63 -29.62 -11.61
C THR A 324 -13.49 -30.50 -12.52
N ALA A 325 -13.35 -31.82 -12.36
CA ALA A 325 -14.29 -32.77 -12.95
C ALA A 325 -15.73 -32.47 -12.51
N VAL A 326 -16.68 -32.80 -13.38
CA VAL A 326 -18.12 -32.64 -13.13
C VAL A 326 -18.54 -33.62 -12.04
N ILE A 327 -19.12 -33.11 -10.95
CA ILE A 327 -19.68 -33.91 -9.87
C ILE A 327 -21.19 -34.03 -10.09
N PRO A 328 -21.73 -35.21 -10.42
CA PRO A 328 -23.17 -35.39 -10.56
C PRO A 328 -23.84 -35.42 -9.18
N GLY A 329 -25.02 -34.80 -9.08
CA GLY A 329 -25.91 -34.97 -7.95
C GLY A 329 -27.10 -35.86 -8.27
N GLU A 330 -27.82 -36.27 -7.24
CA GLU A 330 -29.04 -37.05 -7.38
C GLU A 330 -30.17 -36.22 -8.02
N PRO A 331 -31.07 -36.84 -8.80
CA PRO A 331 -32.26 -36.17 -9.30
C PRO A 331 -33.12 -35.62 -8.16
N VAL A 332 -33.60 -34.39 -8.31
CA VAL A 332 -34.48 -33.73 -7.33
C VAL A 332 -35.79 -33.36 -8.00
N ASP A 333 -36.88 -33.93 -7.50
CA ASP A 333 -38.24 -33.61 -7.92
C ASP A 333 -38.73 -32.36 -7.18
N LEU A 334 -38.99 -31.30 -7.94
CA LEU A 334 -39.60 -30.08 -7.43
C LEU A 334 -41.08 -30.08 -7.75
N ALA A 335 -41.92 -29.99 -6.72
CA ALA A 335 -43.32 -29.64 -6.88
C ALA A 335 -43.46 -28.12 -7.09
N ALA A 336 -44.48 -27.72 -7.84
CA ALA A 336 -44.74 -26.31 -8.11
C ALA A 336 -44.92 -25.52 -6.80
N GLY A 337 -44.15 -24.43 -6.64
CA GLY A 337 -44.20 -23.55 -5.47
C GLY A 337 -43.68 -24.13 -4.15
N GLN A 338 -43.20 -25.38 -4.13
CA GLN A 338 -42.63 -25.99 -2.92
C GLN A 338 -41.10 -25.87 -2.94
N PRO A 339 -40.46 -25.45 -1.84
CA PRO A 339 -39.01 -25.37 -1.77
C PRO A 339 -38.42 -26.78 -1.73
N ALA A 340 -37.40 -27.04 -2.54
CA ALA A 340 -36.54 -28.20 -2.42
C ALA A 340 -35.10 -27.76 -2.21
N THR A 341 -34.34 -28.57 -1.46
CA THR A 341 -32.91 -28.36 -1.25
C THR A 341 -32.15 -29.37 -2.08
N ILE A 342 -31.23 -28.88 -2.90
CA ILE A 342 -30.25 -29.66 -3.63
C ILE A 342 -28.94 -29.63 -2.84
N GLU A 343 -28.35 -30.81 -2.62
CA GLU A 343 -27.02 -30.94 -2.03
C GLU A 343 -26.09 -31.67 -3.00
N LEU A 344 -24.93 -31.08 -3.25
CA LEU A 344 -23.92 -31.58 -4.19
C LEU A 344 -22.61 -31.77 -3.43
N ALA A 345 -21.92 -32.90 -3.60
CA ALA A 345 -20.57 -33.04 -3.05
C ALA A 345 -19.63 -31.98 -3.66
N LEU A 346 -18.76 -31.40 -2.83
CA LEU A 346 -17.65 -30.60 -3.32
C LEU A 346 -16.48 -31.51 -3.71
N PRO A 347 -15.58 -31.05 -4.61
CA PRO A 347 -14.36 -31.77 -4.92
C PRO A 347 -13.56 -32.07 -3.65
N SER A 348 -13.08 -33.31 -3.51
CA SER A 348 -12.24 -33.71 -2.37
C SER A 348 -10.87 -33.03 -2.35
N THR A 349 -10.42 -32.56 -3.50
CA THR A 349 -9.19 -31.80 -3.69
C THR A 349 -9.44 -30.67 -4.70
N LEU A 350 -8.75 -29.56 -4.52
CA LEU A 350 -8.73 -28.45 -5.45
C LEU A 350 -7.29 -28.15 -5.87
N PRO A 351 -7.07 -27.67 -7.12
CA PRO A 351 -5.80 -27.08 -7.51
C PRO A 351 -5.35 -26.03 -6.50
N GLU A 352 -4.05 -26.03 -6.17
CA GLU A 352 -3.47 -25.05 -5.25
C GLU A 352 -3.50 -23.66 -5.89
N GLY A 353 -4.34 -22.78 -5.35
CA GLY A 353 -4.51 -21.40 -5.82
C GLY A 353 -5.83 -20.82 -5.33
N PRO A 354 -6.23 -19.63 -5.81
CA PRO A 354 -7.53 -19.06 -5.46
C PRO A 354 -8.67 -19.80 -6.17
N VAL A 355 -9.79 -20.00 -5.46
CA VAL A 355 -11.06 -20.43 -6.05
C VAL A 355 -11.69 -19.24 -6.75
N GLU A 356 -11.84 -19.34 -8.06
CA GLU A 356 -12.32 -18.27 -8.92
C GLU A 356 -13.82 -18.38 -9.16
N ASN A 357 -14.33 -19.60 -9.34
CA ASN A 357 -15.73 -19.83 -9.68
C ASN A 357 -16.31 -21.09 -9.03
N LEU A 358 -17.61 -21.07 -8.77
CA LEU A 358 -18.43 -22.25 -8.50
C LEU A 358 -19.55 -22.32 -9.54
N ARG A 359 -19.69 -23.43 -10.25
CA ARG A 359 -20.72 -23.64 -11.26
C ARG A 359 -21.65 -24.77 -10.85
N ILE A 360 -22.94 -24.48 -10.74
CA ILE A 360 -24.01 -25.48 -10.61
C ILE A 360 -24.79 -25.51 -11.92
N ILE A 361 -24.89 -26.70 -12.51
CA ILE A 361 -25.65 -26.95 -13.72
C ILE A 361 -26.92 -27.71 -13.35
N LEU A 362 -28.07 -27.10 -13.57
CA LEU A 362 -29.37 -27.73 -13.38
C LEU A 362 -29.86 -28.21 -14.75
N ALA A 363 -30.02 -29.52 -14.93
CA ALA A 363 -30.53 -30.11 -16.18
C ALA A 363 -31.87 -30.81 -15.98
N ALA A 364 -32.74 -30.81 -16.99
CA ALA A 364 -34.02 -31.52 -16.96
C ALA A 364 -34.26 -32.27 -18.28
N SER A 365 -35.25 -33.16 -18.31
CA SER A 365 -35.67 -33.84 -19.56
C SER A 365 -36.54 -32.96 -20.47
N ARG A 366 -37.01 -31.83 -19.95
CA ARG A 366 -37.84 -30.82 -20.60
C ARG A 366 -37.34 -29.43 -20.27
N ASN A 367 -37.98 -28.39 -20.83
CA ASN A 367 -37.64 -27.01 -20.51
C ASN A 367 -37.70 -26.78 -19.00
N ILE A 368 -36.68 -26.11 -18.48
CA ILE A 368 -36.61 -25.73 -17.07
C ILE A 368 -37.53 -24.52 -16.89
N PRO A 369 -38.58 -24.63 -16.06
CA PRO A 369 -39.46 -23.50 -15.75
C PRO A 369 -38.69 -22.45 -14.96
N GLU A 370 -39.34 -21.31 -14.71
CA GLU A 370 -38.78 -20.32 -13.78
C GLU A 370 -38.44 -20.94 -12.43
N LEU A 371 -37.23 -20.65 -11.94
CA LEU A 371 -36.74 -21.07 -10.63
C LEU A 371 -36.51 -19.83 -9.76
N ILE A 372 -36.80 -19.94 -8.47
CA ILE A 372 -36.43 -18.92 -7.47
C ILE A 372 -35.48 -19.59 -6.49
N VAL A 373 -34.21 -19.21 -6.53
CA VAL A 373 -33.21 -19.66 -5.57
C VAL A 373 -33.28 -18.77 -4.33
N THR A 374 -33.59 -19.38 -3.19
CA THR A 374 -33.72 -18.70 -1.90
C THR A 374 -32.53 -18.93 -0.98
N GLU A 375 -31.70 -19.93 -1.25
CA GLU A 375 -30.45 -20.18 -0.50
C GLU A 375 -29.38 -20.76 -1.43
N TRP A 376 -28.15 -20.25 -1.36
CA TRP A 376 -26.98 -20.85 -2.00
C TRP A 376 -25.76 -20.75 -1.08
N SER A 377 -25.15 -21.89 -0.75
CA SER A 377 -23.99 -21.95 0.12
C SER A 377 -23.05 -23.11 -0.20
N VAL A 378 -21.81 -23.01 0.30
CA VAL A 378 -20.82 -24.10 0.35
C VAL A 378 -20.32 -24.29 1.77
N GLY A 379 -20.13 -25.53 2.20
CA GLY A 379 -19.98 -25.82 3.63
C GLY A 379 -20.04 -27.29 4.00
N GLU A 380 -20.00 -27.56 5.30
CA GLU A 380 -20.06 -28.90 5.90
C GLU A 380 -21.21 -28.97 6.92
N ALA A 381 -21.72 -30.18 7.17
CA ALA A 381 -22.63 -30.42 8.27
C ALA A 381 -21.86 -30.29 9.60
N VAL A 382 -22.35 -29.45 10.51
CA VAL A 382 -21.76 -29.17 11.82
C VAL A 382 -22.84 -29.28 12.89
N ALA A 383 -22.45 -29.37 14.17
CA ALA A 383 -23.43 -29.31 15.27
C ALA A 383 -23.96 -27.89 15.53
N ILE A 384 -23.16 -26.86 15.24
CA ILE A 384 -23.49 -25.45 15.43
C ILE A 384 -22.78 -24.65 14.34
N ALA A 385 -23.49 -23.71 13.72
CA ALA A 385 -22.94 -22.76 12.76
C ALA A 385 -23.07 -21.33 13.30
N LEU A 386 -22.00 -20.54 13.20
CA LEU A 386 -22.02 -19.10 13.46
C LEU A 386 -21.98 -18.31 12.15
N TYR A 387 -22.76 -17.24 12.10
CA TYR A 387 -22.88 -16.31 10.99
C TYR A 387 -22.55 -14.91 11.50
N PRO A 388 -21.25 -14.53 11.53
CA PRO A 388 -20.89 -13.16 11.85
C PRO A 388 -21.56 -12.22 10.84
N PRO A 389 -21.99 -11.02 11.26
CA PRO A 389 -22.60 -10.06 10.37
C PRO A 389 -21.60 -9.64 9.29
N GLY A 390 -22.10 -9.33 8.09
CA GLY A 390 -21.28 -8.70 7.06
C GLY A 390 -20.71 -7.36 7.53
N ASP A 391 -19.61 -6.93 6.91
CA ASP A 391 -18.84 -5.75 7.31
C ASP A 391 -19.68 -4.50 7.54
N ASP A 392 -20.64 -4.21 6.67
CA ASP A 392 -21.50 -3.03 6.83
C ASP A 392 -22.36 -3.09 8.09
N ASN A 393 -22.96 -4.24 8.38
CA ASN A 393 -23.74 -4.42 9.60
C ASN A 393 -22.83 -4.38 10.83
N ALA A 394 -21.67 -5.04 10.78
CA ALA A 394 -20.68 -5.02 11.86
C ALA A 394 -20.15 -3.62 12.16
N ARG A 395 -20.03 -2.76 11.14
CA ARG A 395 -19.56 -1.38 11.24
C ARG A 395 -20.65 -0.40 11.69
N THR A 396 -21.88 -0.55 11.20
CA THR A 396 -22.92 0.47 11.36
C THR A 396 -23.91 0.17 12.48
N GLN A 397 -24.08 -1.09 12.90
CA GLN A 397 -25.05 -1.46 13.93
C GLN A 397 -24.42 -1.49 15.33
N ASN A 398 -25.14 -1.02 16.35
CA ASN A 398 -24.83 -1.33 17.75
C ASN A 398 -26.15 -1.53 18.52
N PRO A 399 -26.37 -2.68 19.18
CA PRO A 399 -25.51 -3.86 19.22
C PRO A 399 -25.38 -4.55 17.84
N VAL A 400 -24.25 -5.22 17.63
CA VAL A 400 -23.98 -6.03 16.44
C VAL A 400 -24.61 -7.41 16.64
N ASN A 401 -25.52 -7.80 15.75
CA ASN A 401 -26.18 -9.10 15.86
C ASN A 401 -25.33 -10.20 15.21
N VAL A 402 -24.83 -11.13 16.01
CA VAL A 402 -24.20 -12.36 15.52
C VAL A 402 -25.26 -13.46 15.52
N ALA A 403 -25.60 -13.95 14.33
CA ALA A 403 -26.56 -15.03 14.18
C ALA A 403 -25.86 -16.39 14.18
N GLY A 404 -26.64 -17.45 14.37
CA GLY A 404 -26.18 -18.81 14.19
C GLY A 404 -27.33 -19.79 14.10
N ARG A 405 -26.99 -21.06 13.89
CA ARG A 405 -27.93 -22.17 13.88
C ARG A 405 -27.37 -23.36 14.65
N THR A 406 -28.24 -24.10 15.32
CA THR A 406 -27.97 -25.42 15.90
C THR A 406 -29.27 -26.24 15.89
N ALA A 407 -29.29 -27.43 16.50
CA ALA A 407 -30.52 -28.20 16.65
C ALA A 407 -31.54 -27.43 17.51
N PRO A 408 -32.85 -27.47 17.19
CA PRO A 408 -33.88 -26.71 17.89
C PRO A 408 -33.89 -26.92 19.41
N GLY A 409 -34.08 -25.83 20.16
CA GLY A 409 -34.18 -25.85 21.63
C GLY A 409 -32.86 -26.10 22.36
N VAL A 410 -31.72 -26.20 21.65
CA VAL A 410 -30.42 -26.45 22.28
C VAL A 410 -29.81 -25.14 22.83
N PRO A 411 -29.34 -25.12 24.09
CA PRO A 411 -28.55 -24.02 24.64
C PRO A 411 -27.17 -23.95 24.00
N VAL A 412 -26.79 -22.75 23.57
CA VAL A 412 -25.51 -22.42 22.94
C VAL A 412 -24.78 -21.39 23.80
N ALA A 413 -23.55 -21.71 24.21
CA ALA A 413 -22.61 -20.74 24.74
C ALA A 413 -21.72 -20.23 23.61
N ILE A 414 -21.50 -18.90 23.56
CA ILE A 414 -20.67 -18.26 22.53
C ILE A 414 -19.58 -17.49 23.27
N GLU A 415 -18.32 -17.70 22.89
CA GLU A 415 -17.14 -17.03 23.44
C GLU A 415 -16.51 -16.15 22.35
N ALA A 416 -16.13 -14.93 22.72
CA ALA A 416 -15.23 -14.11 21.94
C ALA A 416 -13.82 -14.23 22.52
N LEU A 417 -12.85 -14.57 21.67
CA LEU A 417 -11.43 -14.69 22.01
C LEU A 417 -10.67 -13.55 21.32
N GLY A 418 -9.75 -12.92 22.03
CA GLY A 418 -8.81 -11.96 21.46
C GLY A 418 -7.77 -12.62 20.55
N PRO A 419 -6.88 -11.82 19.93
CA PRO A 419 -5.81 -12.32 19.06
C PRO A 419 -4.81 -13.25 19.77
N ASP A 420 -4.69 -13.13 21.09
CA ASP A 420 -3.88 -13.97 21.99
C ASP A 420 -4.59 -15.27 22.41
N GLY A 421 -5.82 -15.49 21.95
CA GLY A 421 -6.67 -16.62 22.32
C GLY A 421 -7.33 -16.47 23.70
N VAL A 422 -7.14 -15.35 24.39
CA VAL A 422 -7.75 -15.10 25.70
C VAL A 422 -9.20 -14.71 25.52
N ARG A 423 -10.10 -15.32 26.31
CA ARG A 423 -11.53 -15.01 26.27
C ARG A 423 -11.81 -13.60 26.78
N VAL A 424 -12.38 -12.77 25.92
CA VAL A 424 -12.77 -11.38 26.24
C VAL A 424 -14.25 -11.25 26.60
N ALA A 425 -15.11 -12.16 26.12
CA ALA A 425 -16.52 -12.21 26.50
C ALA A 425 -17.17 -13.58 26.28
N GLN A 426 -18.34 -13.77 26.90
CA GLN A 426 -19.16 -14.97 26.76
C GLN A 426 -20.65 -14.62 26.81
N TRP A 427 -21.43 -15.27 25.97
CA TRP A 427 -22.90 -15.19 25.92
C TRP A 427 -23.51 -16.59 26.03
N THR A 428 -24.78 -16.66 26.39
CA THR A 428 -25.57 -17.91 26.35
C THR A 428 -26.94 -17.60 25.75
N VAL A 429 -27.36 -18.40 24.77
CA VAL A 429 -28.62 -18.25 24.05
C VAL A 429 -29.22 -19.64 23.75
N THR A 430 -30.53 -19.77 23.77
CA THR A 430 -31.21 -21.00 23.35
C THR A 430 -31.71 -20.83 21.92
N SER A 431 -31.45 -21.82 21.06
CA SER A 431 -31.98 -21.82 19.69
C SER A 431 -33.51 -21.98 19.67
N GLY A 432 -34.16 -21.31 18.72
CA GLY A 432 -35.59 -21.41 18.50
C GLY A 432 -36.01 -22.74 17.87
N ASP A 433 -37.32 -22.90 17.63
CA ASP A 433 -37.90 -24.12 17.04
C ASP A 433 -37.40 -24.40 15.60
N ASP A 434 -36.92 -23.37 14.91
CA ASP A 434 -36.29 -23.45 13.59
C ASP A 434 -34.76 -23.65 13.66
N GLY A 435 -34.22 -23.84 14.86
CA GLY A 435 -32.80 -24.00 15.14
C GLY A 435 -31.98 -22.71 15.09
N ARG A 436 -32.58 -21.54 14.81
CA ARG A 436 -31.86 -20.27 14.75
C ARG A 436 -31.63 -19.68 16.13
N PHE A 437 -30.51 -18.99 16.30
CA PHE A 437 -30.25 -18.13 17.45
C PHE A 437 -29.53 -16.85 17.00
N ALA A 438 -29.57 -15.83 17.84
CA ALA A 438 -28.76 -14.63 17.67
C ALA A 438 -28.33 -14.09 19.04
N ILE A 439 -27.14 -13.52 19.08
CA ILE A 439 -26.68 -12.72 20.22
C ILE A 439 -26.47 -11.27 19.78
N ALA A 440 -26.75 -10.35 20.69
CA ALA A 440 -26.46 -8.94 20.54
C ALA A 440 -25.10 -8.66 21.18
N VAL A 441 -24.12 -8.30 20.35
CA VAL A 441 -22.77 -7.93 20.79
C VAL A 441 -22.72 -6.40 20.90
N ASP A 442 -22.72 -5.88 22.13
CA ASP A 442 -22.49 -4.45 22.35
C ASP A 442 -21.03 -4.10 22.08
N ARG A 443 -20.78 -3.28 21.06
CA ARG A 443 -19.43 -2.84 20.68
C ARG A 443 -18.76 -2.00 21.76
N ALA A 444 -19.53 -1.33 22.61
CA ALA A 444 -18.98 -0.55 23.71
C ALA A 444 -18.40 -1.44 24.82
N ALA A 445 -18.84 -2.70 24.90
CA ALA A 445 -18.43 -3.63 25.94
C ALA A 445 -17.14 -4.42 25.60
N LEU A 446 -16.61 -4.29 24.38
CA LEU A 446 -15.49 -5.09 23.89
C LEU A 446 -14.41 -4.22 23.22
N PRO A 447 -13.14 -4.65 23.25
CA PRO A 447 -12.08 -3.97 22.51
C PRO A 447 -12.29 -4.16 21.00
N ALA A 448 -12.23 -3.06 20.25
CA ALA A 448 -12.25 -3.10 18.79
C ALA A 448 -11.03 -3.85 18.24
N GLY A 449 -11.22 -4.60 17.15
CA GLY A 449 -10.16 -5.36 16.49
C GLY A 449 -10.58 -6.78 16.08
N PRO A 450 -9.61 -7.60 15.64
CA PRO A 450 -9.87 -8.97 15.25
C PRO A 450 -10.17 -9.82 16.49
N LEU A 451 -11.30 -10.49 16.46
CA LEU A 451 -11.76 -11.46 17.45
C LEU A 451 -11.97 -12.81 16.77
N THR A 452 -12.02 -13.85 17.59
CA THR A 452 -12.44 -15.18 17.19
C THR A 452 -13.67 -15.56 17.98
N LEU A 453 -14.77 -15.87 17.29
CA LEU A 453 -15.98 -16.38 17.92
C LEU A 453 -15.95 -17.91 17.94
N ARG A 454 -16.26 -18.50 19.09
CA ARG A 454 -16.40 -19.94 19.27
C ARG A 454 -17.73 -20.23 19.92
N ALA A 455 -18.50 -21.18 19.40
CA ALA A 455 -19.74 -21.62 20.01
C ALA A 455 -19.64 -23.07 20.50
N THR A 456 -20.35 -23.37 21.58
CA THR A 456 -20.46 -24.70 22.19
C THR A 456 -21.89 -24.97 22.61
N THR A 457 -22.38 -26.19 22.43
CA THR A 457 -23.69 -26.60 22.96
C THR A 457 -23.50 -27.20 24.35
N ALA A 458 -24.39 -26.87 25.29
CA ALA A 458 -24.46 -27.56 26.56
C ALA A 458 -25.16 -28.93 26.39
N GLY A 459 -24.40 -29.94 25.98
CA GLY A 459 -24.86 -31.33 25.93
C GLY A 459 -24.01 -32.22 26.82
N PRO A 460 -24.58 -33.26 27.48
CA PRO A 460 -23.75 -34.31 28.06
C PRO A 460 -22.95 -34.95 26.92
N PRO A 461 -21.65 -35.27 27.13
CA PRO A 461 -20.82 -35.86 26.08
C PRO A 461 -21.53 -37.09 25.52
N ALA A 462 -21.64 -37.16 24.20
CA ALA A 462 -22.13 -38.37 23.54
C ALA A 462 -21.28 -39.55 24.04
N SER A 463 -21.95 -40.61 24.48
CA SER A 463 -21.36 -41.75 25.17
C SER A 463 -20.03 -42.21 24.54
N PRO A 464 -18.95 -42.41 25.33
CA PRO A 464 -17.62 -42.71 24.83
C PRO A 464 -17.56 -44.17 24.33
N ALA A 465 -17.88 -44.39 23.06
CA ALA A 465 -17.71 -45.70 22.42
C ALA A 465 -16.54 -45.75 21.42
N ALA A 466 -15.72 -44.69 21.27
CA ALA A 466 -14.72 -44.65 20.21
C ALA A 466 -13.39 -43.92 20.48
N SER A 467 -12.94 -43.72 21.73
CA SER A 467 -11.60 -43.14 21.98
C SER A 467 -10.81 -43.87 23.07
N ALA A 468 -10.22 -45.01 22.70
CA ALA A 468 -9.13 -45.62 23.46
C ALA A 468 -7.78 -45.23 22.85
N ALA A 469 -7.34 -44.00 23.10
CA ALA A 469 -5.94 -43.58 22.99
C ALA A 469 -5.74 -42.32 23.84
N GLY A 470 -4.91 -42.41 24.87
CA GLY A 470 -4.82 -41.45 25.97
C GLY A 470 -4.49 -40.01 25.55
N GLY A 471 -5.43 -39.11 25.81
CA GLY A 471 -5.25 -37.65 25.82
C GLY A 471 -6.18 -37.05 26.89
N ARG A 472 -5.73 -36.01 27.59
CA ARG A 472 -6.47 -35.31 28.65
C ARG A 472 -7.93 -35.03 28.24
N ALA A 473 -8.88 -35.39 29.10
CA ALA A 473 -10.29 -35.04 28.94
C ALA A 473 -10.51 -33.55 29.20
N GLU A 474 -10.55 -32.75 28.13
CA GLU A 474 -11.20 -31.44 28.14
C GLU A 474 -12.72 -31.65 28.10
N ASN A 475 -13.49 -30.76 28.75
CA ASN A 475 -14.95 -30.86 28.89
C ASN A 475 -15.64 -31.15 27.55
N GLY A 476 -16.29 -32.32 27.43
CA GLY A 476 -16.77 -32.91 26.18
C GLY A 476 -17.98 -32.25 25.50
N GLY A 477 -17.98 -30.93 25.35
CA GLY A 477 -18.92 -30.22 24.47
C GLY A 477 -18.51 -30.34 23.00
N VAL A 478 -19.48 -30.34 22.10
CA VAL A 478 -19.20 -30.22 20.65
C VAL A 478 -18.88 -28.76 20.36
N HIS A 479 -17.65 -28.47 19.96
CA HIS A 479 -17.19 -27.13 19.61
C HIS A 479 -17.49 -26.82 18.14
N THR A 480 -17.80 -25.56 17.83
CA THR A 480 -17.62 -25.05 16.47
C THR A 480 -16.15 -24.83 16.17
N ASP A 481 -15.78 -24.88 14.90
CA ASP A 481 -14.54 -24.20 14.50
C ASP A 481 -14.66 -22.72 14.85
N ALA A 482 -13.55 -22.17 15.35
CA ALA A 482 -13.34 -20.75 15.52
C ALA A 482 -13.71 -19.98 14.22
N VAL A 483 -14.55 -18.96 14.34
CA VAL A 483 -14.92 -18.08 13.21
C VAL A 483 -14.29 -16.70 13.42
N PRO A 484 -13.53 -16.17 12.44
CA PRO A 484 -13.00 -14.82 12.54
C PRO A 484 -14.15 -13.80 12.55
N PHE A 485 -14.02 -12.79 13.39
CA PHE A 485 -14.99 -11.72 13.53
C PHE A 485 -14.24 -10.43 13.80
N TYR A 486 -14.45 -9.40 12.99
CA TYR A 486 -13.86 -8.10 13.25
C TYR A 486 -14.87 -7.22 13.98
N LEU A 487 -14.51 -6.75 15.17
CA LEU A 487 -15.30 -5.77 15.89
C LEU A 487 -14.80 -4.37 15.54
N TYR A 488 -15.56 -3.66 14.71
CA TYR A 488 -15.26 -2.29 14.35
C TYR A 488 -15.38 -1.36 15.56
N PRO A 489 -14.52 -0.32 15.67
CA PRO A 489 -14.66 0.68 16.72
C PRO A 489 -16.04 1.34 16.64
N LEU A 490 -16.62 1.63 17.81
CA LEU A 490 -17.86 2.39 17.89
C LEU A 490 -17.52 3.87 17.66
N ILE A 491 -17.68 4.31 16.41
CA ILE A 491 -17.41 5.68 16.02
C ILE A 491 -18.66 6.53 16.29
N ASN A 492 -18.53 7.56 17.12
CA ASN A 492 -19.49 8.64 17.20
C ASN A 492 -19.03 9.76 16.26
N ASN A 493 -19.70 9.93 15.12
CA ASN A 493 -19.32 10.92 14.11
C ASN A 493 -19.41 12.38 14.61
N GLY A 494 -20.09 12.63 15.73
CA GLY A 494 -20.10 13.94 16.39
C GLY A 494 -18.91 14.19 17.32
N ASP A 495 -18.21 13.13 17.74
CA ASP A 495 -17.06 13.24 18.65
C ASP A 495 -15.80 13.38 17.81
N THR A 496 -15.34 14.62 17.64
CA THR A 496 -14.08 14.93 16.97
C THR A 496 -13.03 15.35 17.99
N LEU A 497 -11.75 15.19 17.65
CA LEU A 497 -10.63 15.73 18.43
C LEU A 497 -10.76 17.25 18.60
N PRO A 498 -10.12 17.86 19.63
CA PRO A 498 -10.03 19.31 19.73
C PRO A 498 -9.35 19.90 18.49
N VAL A 499 -9.89 21.01 17.98
CA VAL A 499 -9.29 21.75 16.86
C VAL A 499 -7.93 22.28 17.27
N VAL A 500 -6.94 22.07 16.39
CA VAL A 500 -5.59 22.62 16.57
C VAL A 500 -5.59 24.06 16.09
N VAL A 501 -5.09 24.97 16.91
CA VAL A 501 -4.88 26.37 16.53
C VAL A 501 -3.38 26.66 16.43
N HIS A 502 -3.00 27.76 15.80
CA HIS A 502 -1.61 28.19 15.75
C HIS A 502 -1.42 29.54 16.46
N GLU A 503 -0.29 29.70 17.14
CA GLU A 503 0.16 30.96 17.73
C GLU A 503 1.65 31.13 17.47
N GLY A 504 2.00 32.08 16.60
CA GLY A 504 3.36 32.19 16.07
C GLY A 504 3.82 30.84 15.53
N ARG A 505 4.95 30.34 16.05
CA ARG A 505 5.56 29.07 15.64
C ARG A 505 4.99 27.80 16.26
N HIS A 506 4.03 27.92 17.18
CA HIS A 506 3.49 26.78 17.90
C HIS A 506 2.14 26.37 17.33
N LEU A 507 1.96 25.06 17.20
CA LEU A 507 0.63 24.46 17.14
C LEU A 507 0.16 24.22 18.56
N LEU A 508 -1.11 24.51 18.85
CA LEU A 508 -1.68 24.40 20.19
C LEU A 508 -2.89 23.47 20.20
N VAL A 509 -2.92 22.57 21.18
CA VAL A 509 -4.09 21.78 21.56
C VAL A 509 -4.42 22.12 23.01
N ASP A 510 -5.65 22.59 23.26
CA ASP A 510 -6.10 23.04 24.59
C ASP A 510 -5.14 24.05 25.24
N GLY A 511 -4.61 24.97 24.43
CA GLY A 511 -3.67 26.02 24.86
C GLY A 511 -2.24 25.54 25.16
N LYS A 512 -1.90 24.28 24.87
CA LYS A 512 -0.55 23.72 25.08
C LYS A 512 0.18 23.50 23.75
N PRO A 513 1.49 23.80 23.68
CA PRO A 513 2.31 23.43 22.54
C PRO A 513 2.19 21.95 22.22
N TRP A 514 1.86 21.67 20.97
CA TRP A 514 1.65 20.35 20.42
C TRP A 514 2.66 20.11 19.30
N ALA A 515 3.29 18.94 19.34
CA ALA A 515 4.03 18.42 18.21
C ALA A 515 3.50 17.02 17.85
N PHE A 516 3.72 16.61 16.61
CA PHE A 516 3.18 15.36 16.11
C PHE A 516 4.21 14.48 15.41
N LEU A 517 3.98 13.18 15.55
CA LEU A 517 4.68 12.13 14.85
C LEU A 517 3.67 11.44 13.94
N GLY A 518 4.06 11.13 12.70
CA GLY A 518 3.11 10.55 11.76
C GLY A 518 3.72 9.91 10.51
N LEU A 519 2.85 9.50 9.61
CA LEU A 519 3.20 8.86 8.34
C LEU A 519 2.38 9.42 7.18
N ASN A 520 2.87 9.17 5.98
CA ASN A 520 2.13 9.32 4.74
C ASN A 520 1.31 8.06 4.45
N TYR A 521 0.00 8.18 4.48
CA TYR A 521 -0.95 7.09 4.28
C TYR A 521 -1.34 6.93 2.80
N THR A 522 -0.45 6.32 2.03
CA THR A 522 -0.52 6.22 0.55
C THR A 522 -1.62 5.32 -0.02
N ARG A 523 -2.39 4.60 0.80
CA ARG A 523 -3.41 3.65 0.30
C ARG A 523 -4.54 4.32 -0.48
N PHE A 524 -4.93 5.54 -0.10
CA PHE A 524 -5.96 6.28 -0.83
C PHE A 524 -5.51 6.69 -2.24
N LEU A 525 -4.21 6.88 -2.45
CA LEU A 525 -3.65 7.12 -3.78
C LEU A 525 -3.50 5.83 -4.60
N LEU A 526 -3.02 4.76 -3.98
CA LEU A 526 -2.50 3.59 -4.71
C LEU A 526 -3.46 2.38 -4.78
N GLU A 527 -4.42 2.28 -3.87
CA GLU A 527 -5.23 1.07 -3.68
C GLU A 527 -6.72 1.37 -3.62
N PHE A 528 -7.16 2.26 -2.73
CA PHE A 528 -8.58 2.37 -2.37
C PHE A 528 -9.48 2.96 -3.46
N SER A 529 -8.90 3.57 -4.49
CA SER A 529 -9.65 3.97 -5.68
C SER A 529 -10.22 2.78 -6.45
N LEU A 530 -9.62 1.60 -6.31
CA LEU A 530 -10.01 0.36 -6.99
C LEU A 530 -10.83 -0.58 -6.10
N CYS A 531 -10.76 -0.42 -4.77
CA CYS A 531 -11.50 -1.25 -3.83
C CYS A 531 -11.67 -0.61 -2.45
N THR A 532 -12.81 -0.88 -1.82
CA THR A 532 -13.09 -0.46 -0.45
C THR A 532 -12.73 -1.54 0.57
N ASN A 533 -12.05 -1.14 1.64
CA ASN A 533 -11.70 -2.02 2.75
C ASN A 533 -11.74 -1.29 4.10
N TYR A 534 -12.91 -1.26 4.75
CA TYR A 534 -13.11 -0.63 6.04
C TYR A 534 -12.32 -1.30 7.18
N GLN A 535 -12.23 -2.63 7.17
CA GLN A 535 -11.49 -3.38 8.19
C GLN A 535 -10.02 -2.99 8.21
N LEU A 536 -9.38 -2.95 7.04
CA LEU A 536 -7.97 -2.59 6.92
C LEU A 536 -7.70 -1.19 7.46
N VAL A 537 -8.54 -0.21 7.12
CA VAL A 537 -8.43 1.16 7.65
C VAL A 537 -8.53 1.16 9.18
N ALA A 538 -9.50 0.43 9.75
CA ALA A 538 -9.66 0.35 11.20
C ALA A 538 -8.45 -0.32 11.88
N GLU A 539 -7.91 -1.40 11.30
CA GLU A 539 -6.73 -2.10 11.80
C GLU A 539 -5.49 -1.23 11.78
N GLU A 540 -5.26 -0.50 10.70
CA GLU A 540 -4.12 0.38 10.55
C GLU A 540 -4.21 1.59 11.48
N MET A 541 -5.37 2.23 11.62
CA MET A 541 -5.52 3.35 12.56
C MET A 541 -5.32 2.90 14.02
N ARG A 542 -5.84 1.73 14.40
CA ARG A 542 -5.58 1.13 15.72
C ARG A 542 -4.09 0.88 15.93
N THR A 543 -3.42 0.34 14.91
CA THR A 543 -1.98 0.03 14.93
C THR A 543 -1.16 1.31 15.07
N TYR A 544 -1.45 2.33 14.26
CA TYR A 544 -0.78 3.62 14.27
C TYR A 544 -1.01 4.39 15.58
N GLY A 545 -2.23 4.35 16.13
CA GLY A 545 -2.51 4.91 17.46
C GLY A 545 -1.69 4.21 18.55
N ALA A 546 -1.56 2.88 18.48
CA ALA A 546 -0.73 2.09 19.41
C ALA A 546 0.78 2.30 19.22
N TRP A 547 1.23 2.88 18.10
CA TRP A 547 2.61 3.34 17.92
C TRP A 547 2.84 4.75 18.47
N GLY A 548 1.76 5.47 18.81
CA GLY A 548 1.80 6.85 19.28
C GLY A 548 1.80 7.88 18.15
N LEU A 549 1.36 7.52 16.94
CA LEU A 549 1.12 8.51 15.89
C LEU A 549 -0.05 9.40 16.27
N THR A 550 0.07 10.68 15.97
CA THR A 550 -0.98 11.69 16.23
C THR A 550 -1.39 12.47 14.99
N ALA A 551 -0.70 12.23 13.86
CA ALA A 551 -1.06 12.77 12.56
C ALA A 551 -0.79 11.78 11.42
N LEU A 552 -1.55 11.88 10.34
CA LEU A 552 -1.28 11.23 9.05
C LEU A 552 -1.48 12.24 7.94
N ARG A 553 -0.54 12.29 6.99
CA ARG A 553 -0.76 12.95 5.70
C ARG A 553 -1.34 11.92 4.75
N VAL A 554 -2.42 12.28 4.06
CA VAL A 554 -3.12 11.36 3.16
C VAL A 554 -2.97 11.89 1.75
N PRO A 555 -2.04 11.33 0.96
CA PRO A 555 -1.92 11.61 -0.47
C PRO A 555 -3.19 11.19 -1.21
N LEU A 556 -3.75 12.11 -1.99
CA LEU A 556 -5.01 11.94 -2.71
C LEU A 556 -4.85 12.35 -4.17
N HIS A 557 -5.64 11.72 -5.04
CA HIS A 557 -5.83 12.18 -6.41
C HIS A 557 -7.09 13.04 -6.50
N LEU A 558 -6.98 14.31 -6.90
CA LEU A 558 -8.10 15.26 -6.93
C LEU A 558 -9.29 14.75 -7.74
N GLY A 559 -9.04 14.06 -8.85
CA GLY A 559 -10.08 13.44 -9.68
C GLY A 559 -10.96 12.39 -8.97
N MET A 560 -10.56 11.86 -7.81
CA MET A 560 -11.43 10.99 -7.01
C MET A 560 -12.47 11.77 -6.20
N PHE A 561 -12.25 13.07 -5.97
CA PHE A 561 -13.19 13.96 -5.29
C PHE A 561 -13.95 14.83 -6.29
N GLN A 562 -13.32 15.19 -7.41
CA GLN A 562 -13.92 15.94 -8.49
C GLN A 562 -13.74 15.20 -9.83
N PRO A 563 -14.51 14.12 -10.09
CA PRO A 563 -14.34 13.28 -11.29
C PRO A 563 -14.73 13.99 -12.59
N ALA A 564 -15.49 15.08 -12.50
CA ALA A 564 -15.77 16.02 -13.58
C ALA A 564 -15.85 17.44 -13.00
N PRO A 565 -15.67 18.51 -13.81
CA PRO A 565 -15.74 19.87 -13.32
C PRO A 565 -17.03 20.14 -12.52
N GLY A 566 -16.87 20.49 -11.24
CA GLY A 566 -17.99 20.83 -10.34
C GLY A 566 -18.82 19.65 -9.80
N VAL A 567 -18.52 18.40 -10.16
CA VAL A 567 -19.22 17.21 -9.63
C VAL A 567 -18.47 16.70 -8.41
N PHE A 568 -19.14 16.61 -7.25
CA PHE A 568 -18.57 16.21 -5.97
C PHE A 568 -19.30 15.02 -5.34
N PRO A 569 -18.79 14.38 -4.27
CA PRO A 569 -19.39 13.18 -3.68
C PRO A 569 -20.86 13.28 -3.23
N ASP A 570 -21.36 14.49 -2.99
CA ASP A 570 -22.77 14.78 -2.67
C ASP A 570 -23.65 14.97 -3.92
N ASP A 571 -23.07 15.04 -5.11
CA ASP A 571 -23.77 15.12 -6.39
C ASP A 571 -24.31 13.75 -6.83
N PRO A 572 -25.57 13.63 -7.26
CA PRO A 572 -26.16 12.37 -7.71
C PRO A 572 -25.44 11.71 -8.90
N ASP A 573 -24.71 12.46 -9.74
CA ASP A 573 -23.97 11.93 -10.88
C ASP A 573 -22.62 11.30 -10.50
N TYR A 574 -22.07 11.66 -9.32
CA TYR A 574 -20.73 11.26 -8.89
C TYR A 574 -20.48 9.75 -8.98
N ALA A 575 -21.36 8.96 -8.36
CA ALA A 575 -21.19 7.50 -8.32
C ALA A 575 -21.27 6.88 -9.73
N GLY A 576 -22.07 7.47 -10.63
CA GLY A 576 -22.16 7.05 -12.03
C GLY A 576 -20.86 7.29 -12.79
N ILE A 577 -20.26 8.48 -12.62
CA ILE A 577 -18.99 8.84 -13.26
C ILE A 577 -17.85 7.95 -12.75
N ILE A 578 -17.69 7.80 -11.44
CA ILE A 578 -16.66 6.94 -10.84
C ILE A 578 -16.75 5.50 -11.38
N LYS A 579 -17.96 4.93 -11.40
CA LYS A 579 -18.20 3.58 -11.98
C LYS A 579 -17.85 3.50 -13.46
N SER A 580 -18.09 4.55 -14.24
CA SER A 580 -17.77 4.57 -15.68
C SER A 580 -16.26 4.45 -15.95
N HIS A 581 -15.42 4.87 -15.00
CA HIS A 581 -13.97 4.71 -15.01
C HIS A 581 -13.48 3.41 -14.34
N LYS A 582 -14.40 2.49 -14.00
CA LYS A 582 -14.10 1.20 -13.31
C LYS A 582 -13.47 1.39 -11.93
N LEU A 583 -13.87 2.44 -11.22
CA LEU A 583 -13.41 2.79 -9.88
C LEU A 583 -14.51 2.50 -8.84
N ASP A 584 -14.13 2.47 -7.57
CA ASP A 584 -15.05 2.18 -6.47
C ASP A 584 -15.85 3.44 -6.05
N PRO A 585 -17.19 3.46 -6.21
CA PRO A 585 -18.03 4.59 -5.77
C PRO A 585 -18.02 4.82 -4.25
N GLU A 586 -17.61 3.83 -3.44
CA GLU A 586 -17.51 3.93 -1.98
C GLU A 586 -16.24 4.67 -1.50
N PHE A 587 -15.33 5.03 -2.41
CA PHE A 587 -14.05 5.69 -2.09
C PHE A 587 -14.19 6.84 -1.07
N PHE A 588 -15.13 7.76 -1.30
CA PHE A 588 -15.31 8.90 -0.41
C PHE A 588 -15.90 8.51 0.95
N ARG A 589 -16.81 7.52 1.00
CA ARG A 589 -17.32 6.99 2.27
C ARG A 589 -16.25 6.28 3.09
N LEU A 590 -15.31 5.61 2.43
CA LEU A 590 -14.13 5.07 3.07
C LEU A 590 -13.22 6.19 3.59
N PHE A 591 -13.08 7.30 2.87
CA PHE A 591 -12.32 8.47 3.32
C PHE A 591 -12.96 9.13 4.56
N ASP A 592 -14.27 9.35 4.56
CA ASP A 592 -15.00 9.82 5.75
C ASP A 592 -14.81 8.87 6.93
N TYR A 593 -14.85 7.56 6.67
CA TYR A 593 -14.59 6.56 7.70
C TYR A 593 -13.14 6.62 8.22
N LEU A 594 -12.14 6.82 7.35
CA LEU A 594 -10.74 7.05 7.75
C LEU A 594 -10.65 8.26 8.68
N VAL A 595 -11.27 9.39 8.34
CA VAL A 595 -11.23 10.61 9.16
C VAL A 595 -11.83 10.35 10.55
N ALA A 596 -12.96 9.66 10.61
CA ALA A 596 -13.63 9.38 11.87
C ALA A 596 -12.87 8.37 12.74
N VAL A 597 -12.36 7.29 12.14
CA VAL A 597 -11.62 6.25 12.87
C VAL A 597 -10.22 6.70 13.28
N ALA A 598 -9.56 7.55 12.48
CA ALA A 598 -8.32 8.22 12.87
C ALA A 598 -8.56 9.09 14.12
N GLY A 599 -9.63 9.89 14.13
CA GLY A 599 -10.03 10.70 15.28
C GLY A 599 -10.27 9.87 16.55
N HIS A 600 -10.97 8.73 16.42
CA HIS A 600 -11.18 7.78 17.52
C HIS A 600 -9.86 7.30 18.15
N TYR A 601 -8.81 7.15 17.36
CA TYR A 601 -7.48 6.73 17.82
C TYR A 601 -6.52 7.90 18.11
N GLY A 602 -7.01 9.16 18.17
CA GLY A 602 -6.18 10.32 18.49
C GLY A 602 -5.32 10.84 17.34
N ILE A 603 -5.62 10.42 16.10
CA ILE A 603 -4.86 10.75 14.90
C ILE A 603 -5.61 11.81 14.08
N ARG A 604 -4.91 12.87 13.67
CA ARG A 604 -5.44 13.90 12.76
C ARG A 604 -4.98 13.69 11.32
N ILE A 605 -5.79 14.13 10.35
CA ILE A 605 -5.54 13.97 8.92
C ILE A 605 -5.08 15.28 8.29
N VAL A 606 -3.98 15.27 7.55
CA VAL A 606 -3.57 16.31 6.61
C VAL A 606 -3.96 15.88 5.20
N ILE A 607 -4.74 16.70 4.51
CA ILE A 607 -5.21 16.44 3.14
C ILE A 607 -4.13 16.92 2.17
N ASP A 608 -3.61 16.02 1.33
CA ASP A 608 -2.57 16.30 0.33
C ASP A 608 -3.07 15.99 -1.09
N TRP A 609 -3.09 17.00 -1.96
CA TRP A 609 -3.29 16.80 -3.40
C TRP A 609 -2.02 16.30 -4.05
N HIS A 610 -1.88 14.99 -4.11
CA HIS A 610 -0.69 14.34 -4.63
C HIS A 610 -0.67 14.23 -6.14
N GLU A 611 -1.86 14.04 -6.75
CA GLU A 611 -2.02 14.00 -8.19
C GLU A 611 -3.31 14.72 -8.65
N MET A 612 -3.29 15.19 -9.89
CA MET A 612 -4.35 15.96 -10.53
C MET A 612 -4.95 15.15 -11.68
N PRO A 613 -6.21 15.41 -12.10
CA PRO A 613 -6.85 14.72 -13.23
C PRO A 613 -6.27 15.17 -14.59
N THR A 614 -4.97 14.95 -14.80
CA THR A 614 -4.17 15.42 -15.94
C THR A 614 -3.55 14.30 -16.78
N ASP A 615 -3.48 13.05 -16.29
CA ASP A 615 -2.92 11.91 -17.02
C ASP A 615 -3.97 10.81 -17.24
N PRO A 616 -4.51 10.66 -18.48
CA PRO A 616 -5.58 9.70 -18.77
C PRO A 616 -5.10 8.25 -18.76
N TYR A 617 -3.81 8.00 -18.56
CA TYR A 617 -3.24 6.64 -18.51
C TYR A 617 -3.06 6.12 -17.08
N ARG A 618 -3.29 6.95 -16.04
CA ARG A 618 -3.04 6.57 -14.64
C ARG A 618 -3.98 5.48 -14.14
N TYR A 619 -3.41 4.34 -13.76
CA TYR A 619 -4.19 3.14 -13.43
C TYR A 619 -5.10 3.29 -12.20
N PHE A 620 -4.65 3.98 -11.15
CA PHE A 620 -5.44 4.16 -9.92
C PHE A 620 -6.55 5.20 -10.07
N VAL A 621 -6.75 5.78 -11.26
CA VAL A 621 -7.95 6.56 -11.61
C VAL A 621 -8.62 6.03 -12.87
N GLY A 622 -8.47 4.72 -13.15
CA GLY A 622 -9.21 4.02 -14.21
C GLY A 622 -8.47 3.95 -15.55
N GLY A 623 -7.24 4.45 -15.61
CA GLY A 623 -6.38 4.40 -16.79
C GLY A 623 -5.65 3.06 -16.97
N ASN A 624 -4.78 3.02 -17.98
CA ASN A 624 -3.84 1.93 -18.20
C ASN A 624 -2.47 2.47 -18.62
N ASN A 625 -1.49 2.36 -17.73
CA ASN A 625 -0.15 2.90 -17.96
C ASN A 625 0.52 2.32 -19.23
N HIS A 626 0.16 1.09 -19.62
CA HIS A 626 0.72 0.44 -20.81
C HIS A 626 0.21 1.02 -22.13
N ASP A 627 -0.92 1.72 -22.11
CA ASP A 627 -1.46 2.34 -23.32
C ASP A 627 -0.76 3.66 -23.65
N LYS A 628 0.03 4.22 -22.72
CA LYS A 628 0.81 5.45 -22.92
C LYS A 628 1.81 5.27 -24.07
N GLY A 629 1.75 6.16 -25.05
CA GLY A 629 2.62 6.12 -26.24
C GLY A 629 2.21 5.11 -27.31
N THR A 630 1.17 4.30 -27.09
CA THR A 630 0.70 3.30 -28.08
C THR A 630 -0.27 3.86 -29.11
N GLY A 631 -0.70 5.12 -28.94
CA GLY A 631 -1.74 5.75 -29.78
C GLY A 631 -3.17 5.44 -29.34
N LYS A 632 -3.38 4.52 -28.38
CA LYS A 632 -4.69 4.30 -27.76
C LYS A 632 -5.11 5.49 -26.88
N PRO A 633 -6.41 5.80 -26.81
CA PRO A 633 -6.91 6.80 -25.87
C PRO A 633 -6.73 6.30 -24.43
N GLY A 634 -6.39 7.20 -23.51
CA GLY A 634 -6.41 6.87 -22.08
C GLY A 634 -7.85 6.85 -21.55
N THR A 635 -8.08 6.07 -20.49
CA THR A 635 -9.41 5.81 -19.92
C THR A 635 -9.59 6.34 -18.50
N GLY A 636 -8.52 6.88 -17.91
CA GLY A 636 -8.55 7.41 -16.55
C GLY A 636 -9.27 8.76 -16.46
N ILE A 637 -9.67 9.12 -15.23
CA ILE A 637 -10.21 10.46 -14.93
C ILE A 637 -9.12 11.50 -15.20
N ALA A 638 -9.27 12.21 -16.32
CA ALA A 638 -8.28 13.19 -16.75
C ALA A 638 -8.91 14.37 -17.51
N TRP A 639 -9.93 15.01 -16.95
CA TRP A 639 -10.63 16.11 -17.61
C TRP A 639 -9.82 17.42 -17.70
N LEU A 640 -8.67 17.51 -17.02
CA LEU A 640 -7.67 18.57 -17.24
C LEU A 640 -6.68 18.21 -18.38
N TYR A 641 -6.77 17.02 -18.96
CA TYR A 641 -6.02 16.64 -20.16
C TYR A 641 -6.79 17.03 -21.42
N ASP A 642 -6.13 17.74 -22.34
CA ASP A 642 -6.66 18.03 -23.67
C ASP A 642 -6.21 16.94 -24.66
N PRO A 643 -7.12 16.06 -25.14
CA PRO A 643 -6.77 15.00 -26.08
C PRO A 643 -6.40 15.53 -27.48
N ALA A 644 -6.83 16.73 -27.85
CA ALA A 644 -6.52 17.33 -29.16
C ALA A 644 -5.07 17.82 -29.21
N THR A 645 -4.59 18.46 -28.13
CA THR A 645 -3.21 18.94 -28.04
C THR A 645 -2.25 17.96 -27.37
N LYS A 646 -2.79 16.91 -26.73
CA LYS A 646 -2.07 15.94 -25.90
C LYS A 646 -1.32 16.58 -24.74
N LYS A 647 -1.86 17.68 -24.19
CA LYS A 647 -1.27 18.43 -23.09
C LYS A 647 -2.19 18.44 -21.87
N ALA A 648 -1.58 18.37 -20.69
CA ALA A 648 -2.27 18.64 -19.43
C ALA A 648 -2.42 20.15 -19.20
N ALA A 649 -3.46 20.55 -18.47
CA ALA A 649 -3.47 21.84 -17.80
C ALA A 649 -2.35 21.84 -16.75
N GLU A 650 -1.54 22.89 -16.78
CA GLU A 650 -0.42 23.10 -15.85
C GLU A 650 -0.82 24.15 -14.80
N PRO A 651 -0.08 24.23 -13.68
CA PRO A 651 -0.20 25.33 -12.72
C PRO A 651 -0.18 26.70 -13.42
N GLY A 652 -1.20 27.53 -13.14
CA GLY A 652 -1.42 28.81 -13.83
C GLY A 652 -2.45 28.77 -14.96
N ASP A 653 -2.86 27.59 -15.45
CA ASP A 653 -4.08 27.45 -16.27
C ASP A 653 -5.32 27.72 -15.39
N PRO A 654 -6.26 28.61 -15.80
CA PRO A 654 -7.46 28.89 -15.02
C PRO A 654 -8.26 27.64 -14.66
N ARG A 655 -8.28 26.61 -15.51
CA ARG A 655 -8.99 25.34 -15.24
C ARG A 655 -8.34 24.56 -14.10
N PHE A 656 -7.01 24.53 -14.07
CA PHE A 656 -6.23 23.85 -13.04
C PHE A 656 -6.45 24.54 -11.68
N ASN A 657 -6.27 25.86 -11.63
CA ASN A 657 -6.43 26.63 -10.40
C ASN A 657 -7.87 26.56 -9.88
N GLN A 658 -8.87 26.62 -10.77
CA GLN A 658 -10.28 26.49 -10.41
C GLN A 658 -10.61 25.10 -9.83
N ALA A 659 -10.04 24.02 -10.39
CA ALA A 659 -10.23 22.66 -9.89
C ALA A 659 -9.81 22.52 -8.42
N ILE A 660 -8.60 23.02 -8.11
CA ILE A 660 -8.07 23.02 -6.74
C ILE A 660 -8.95 23.89 -5.84
N ALA A 661 -9.28 25.10 -6.29
CA ALA A 661 -10.06 26.04 -5.49
C ALA A 661 -11.46 25.50 -5.15
N ASP A 662 -12.16 24.90 -6.11
CA ASP A 662 -13.50 24.35 -5.90
C ASP A 662 -13.45 23.09 -5.02
N THR A 663 -12.48 22.21 -5.22
CA THR A 663 -12.32 21.01 -4.41
C THR A 663 -11.96 21.36 -2.96
N ASN A 664 -11.05 22.32 -2.75
CA ASN A 664 -10.71 22.85 -1.43
C ASN A 664 -11.92 23.49 -0.75
N ARG A 665 -12.72 24.27 -1.47
CA ARG A 665 -13.96 24.87 -0.94
C ARG A 665 -14.92 23.79 -0.46
N TRP A 666 -15.16 22.77 -1.29
CA TRP A 666 -16.09 21.70 -0.98
C TRP A 666 -15.64 20.90 0.25
N LEU A 667 -14.37 20.47 0.30
CA LEU A 667 -13.84 19.73 1.44
C LEU A 667 -13.79 20.55 2.74
N ALA A 668 -13.39 21.82 2.67
CA ALA A 668 -13.36 22.69 3.84
C ALA A 668 -14.76 22.89 4.43
N ARG A 669 -15.79 22.99 3.57
CA ARG A 669 -17.19 23.02 4.00
C ARG A 669 -17.64 21.70 4.62
N HIS A 670 -17.33 20.58 3.97
CA HIS A 670 -17.73 19.24 4.45
C HIS A 670 -17.13 18.91 5.82
N TYR A 671 -15.86 19.25 6.05
CA TYR A 671 -15.17 19.01 7.33
C TYR A 671 -15.10 20.23 8.25
N ARG A 672 -15.94 21.23 8.05
CA ARG A 672 -15.89 22.47 8.83
C ARG A 672 -15.96 22.19 10.33
N GLY A 673 -14.97 22.67 11.08
CA GLY A 673 -14.89 22.50 12.53
C GLY A 673 -14.58 21.07 13.01
N ASN A 674 -14.38 20.10 12.11
CA ASN A 674 -13.97 18.75 12.48
C ASN A 674 -12.48 18.75 12.86
N GLY A 675 -12.17 18.55 14.15
CA GLY A 675 -10.79 18.53 14.63
C GLY A 675 -10.00 17.26 14.32
N ASN A 676 -10.62 16.24 13.70
CA ASN A 676 -9.92 15.09 13.13
C ASN A 676 -9.18 15.44 11.84
N ILE A 677 -9.56 16.53 11.16
CA ILE A 677 -8.73 17.13 10.13
C ILE A 677 -7.74 18.07 10.84
N LEU A 678 -6.45 17.97 10.54
CA LEU A 678 -5.45 18.95 10.99
C LEU A 678 -5.47 20.17 10.07
N GLY A 679 -5.40 19.93 8.76
CA GLY A 679 -5.30 20.98 7.76
C GLY A 679 -5.19 20.45 6.35
N PHE A 680 -4.92 21.36 5.43
CA PHE A 680 -4.71 21.08 4.01
C PHE A 680 -3.29 21.44 3.63
N GLU A 681 -2.66 20.61 2.81
CA GLU A 681 -1.47 21.01 2.10
C GLU A 681 -1.85 21.68 0.77
N ALA A 682 -1.41 22.92 0.58
CA ALA A 682 -1.74 23.75 -0.56
C ALA A 682 -0.46 24.33 -1.20
N PRO A 683 -0.41 24.46 -2.54
CA PRO A 683 -1.50 24.20 -3.48
C PRO A 683 -1.67 22.70 -3.81
N TYR A 684 -0.57 21.93 -3.78
CA TYR A 684 -0.48 20.48 -4.01
C TYR A 684 0.93 19.98 -3.71
N ASN A 685 1.14 18.65 -3.80
CA ASN A 685 2.42 18.00 -3.56
C ASN A 685 3.52 18.43 -4.54
N GLU A 686 4.67 18.82 -3.99
CA GLU A 686 5.94 19.07 -4.65
C GLU A 686 5.83 19.99 -5.86
N PRO A 687 5.51 21.29 -5.72
CA PRO A 687 5.53 22.22 -6.85
C PRO A 687 6.94 22.27 -7.47
N HIS A 688 7.09 21.80 -8.71
CA HIS A 688 8.40 21.66 -9.37
C HIS A 688 8.38 21.95 -10.88
N SER A 689 7.29 22.49 -11.40
CA SER A 689 7.21 22.92 -12.80
C SER A 689 7.91 24.25 -13.02
N LEU A 690 8.35 24.53 -14.25
CA LEU A 690 8.97 25.82 -14.57
C LEU A 690 8.04 27.01 -14.30
N THR A 691 6.72 26.79 -14.31
CA THR A 691 5.69 27.82 -14.13
C THR A 691 5.34 28.08 -12.67
N ASP A 692 5.49 27.09 -11.78
CA ASP A 692 5.19 27.22 -10.35
C ASP A 692 6.43 27.42 -9.47
N SER A 693 7.64 27.14 -9.96
CA SER A 693 8.83 27.08 -9.11
C SER A 693 9.46 28.44 -8.79
N ALA A 694 8.99 29.52 -9.41
CA ALA A 694 9.40 30.87 -9.08
C ALA A 694 8.69 31.35 -7.80
N ASP A 695 9.43 31.97 -6.87
CA ASP A 695 8.93 32.42 -5.55
C ASP A 695 7.58 33.16 -5.64
N LEU A 696 7.48 34.19 -6.48
CA LEU A 696 6.25 34.96 -6.63
C LEU A 696 5.09 34.15 -7.23
N ALA A 697 5.38 33.26 -8.18
CA ALA A 697 4.36 32.43 -8.82
C ALA A 697 3.81 31.39 -7.84
N TRP A 698 4.70 30.72 -7.10
CA TRP A 698 4.34 29.81 -6.02
C TRP A 698 3.49 30.52 -4.97
N ARG A 699 3.95 31.67 -4.44
CA ARG A 699 3.20 32.41 -3.41
C ARG A 699 1.78 32.73 -3.83
N ARG A 700 1.60 33.22 -5.06
CA ARG A 700 0.28 33.54 -5.60
C ARG A 700 -0.59 32.29 -5.73
N LEU A 701 -0.07 31.23 -6.33
CA LEU A 701 -0.79 29.98 -6.52
C LEU A 701 -1.23 29.36 -5.18
N THR A 702 -0.33 29.36 -4.19
CA THR A 702 -0.60 28.90 -2.82
C THR A 702 -1.70 29.72 -2.17
N ALA A 703 -1.59 31.05 -2.19
CA ALA A 703 -2.62 31.94 -1.61
C ALA A 703 -3.99 31.77 -2.28
N ASP A 704 -4.02 31.70 -3.61
CA ASP A 704 -5.26 31.48 -4.38
C ASP A 704 -5.90 30.11 -4.06
N SER A 705 -5.09 29.10 -3.75
CA SER A 705 -5.57 27.75 -3.37
C SER A 705 -6.05 27.67 -1.91
N ILE A 706 -5.53 28.51 -1.03
CA ILE A 706 -5.88 28.58 0.40
C ILE A 706 -7.15 29.39 0.63
N LEU A 707 -7.36 30.47 -0.14
CA LEU A 707 -8.48 31.37 0.06
C LEU A 707 -9.85 30.67 0.18
N PRO A 708 -10.19 29.65 -0.64
CA PRO A 708 -11.44 28.91 -0.50
C PRO A 708 -11.55 28.12 0.82
N ILE A 709 -10.43 27.64 1.36
CA ILE A 709 -10.38 26.89 2.63
C ILE A 709 -10.74 27.83 3.77
N VAL A 710 -10.00 28.92 3.91
CA VAL A 710 -10.18 29.88 5.03
C VAL A 710 -11.51 30.64 4.95
N THR A 711 -12.12 30.70 3.76
CA THR A 711 -13.47 31.25 3.59
C THR A 711 -14.54 30.33 4.18
N GLU A 712 -14.42 29.00 3.96
CA GLU A 712 -15.42 28.02 4.41
C GLU A 712 -15.18 27.56 5.85
N ASP A 713 -13.91 27.40 6.25
CA ASP A 713 -13.47 27.05 7.61
C ASP A 713 -12.31 27.96 8.04
N PRO A 714 -12.59 29.15 8.61
CA PRO A 714 -11.56 30.11 9.02
C PRO A 714 -10.60 29.61 10.10
N THR A 715 -10.94 28.50 10.77
CA THR A 715 -10.09 27.91 11.82
C THR A 715 -9.15 26.83 11.28
N ARG A 716 -9.31 26.45 10.00
CA ARG A 716 -8.55 25.37 9.39
C ARG A 716 -7.11 25.80 9.12
N LEU A 717 -6.16 24.97 9.56
CA LEU A 717 -4.75 25.18 9.25
C LEU A 717 -4.46 24.87 7.78
N THR A 718 -3.54 25.63 7.19
CA THR A 718 -3.04 25.39 5.84
C THR A 718 -1.51 25.32 5.85
N PHE A 719 -0.97 24.33 5.16
CA PHE A 719 0.45 24.05 5.09
C PHE A 719 0.93 24.13 3.64
N GLY A 720 2.10 24.70 3.44
CA GLY A 720 2.66 24.91 2.12
C GLY A 720 3.96 24.16 1.97
N MET A 721 4.08 23.39 0.90
CA MET A 721 5.35 22.82 0.52
C MET A 721 6.10 23.77 -0.40
N ALA A 722 7.36 24.03 -0.07
CA ALA A 722 8.23 24.89 -0.87
C ALA A 722 8.36 24.39 -2.33
N PRO A 723 8.64 25.28 -3.29
CA PRO A 723 8.88 24.87 -4.67
C PRO A 723 10.20 24.10 -4.83
N ALA A 724 10.45 23.61 -6.05
CA ALA A 724 11.60 22.79 -6.41
C ALA A 724 11.67 21.47 -5.62
N TRP A 725 10.62 20.65 -5.78
CA TRP A 725 10.47 19.33 -5.14
C TRP A 725 10.39 19.39 -3.61
N GLY A 726 9.91 20.50 -3.03
CA GLY A 726 9.78 20.60 -1.57
C GLY A 726 11.10 20.74 -0.81
N HIS A 727 12.23 20.81 -1.52
CA HIS A 727 13.56 20.80 -0.90
C HIS A 727 14.16 22.19 -0.73
N SER A 728 13.57 23.23 -1.34
CA SER A 728 14.17 24.56 -1.36
C SER A 728 14.16 25.22 0.03
N ASN A 729 15.34 25.59 0.53
CA ASN A 729 15.51 26.34 1.78
C ASN A 729 16.30 27.65 1.60
N VAL A 730 16.38 28.12 0.36
CA VAL A 730 17.00 29.42 0.01
C VAL A 730 15.97 30.50 -0.28
N LEU A 731 14.74 30.12 -0.63
CA LEU A 731 13.70 31.06 -0.97
C LEU A 731 13.09 31.67 0.30
N PRO A 732 12.87 33.00 0.34
CA PRO A 732 12.17 33.63 1.44
C PRO A 732 10.82 32.97 1.72
N SER A 733 10.04 32.65 0.68
CA SER A 733 8.71 32.08 0.86
C SER A 733 8.68 30.67 1.44
N ALA A 734 9.80 29.95 1.36
CA ALA A 734 9.97 28.64 1.95
C ALA A 734 10.45 28.70 3.42
N THR A 735 11.05 29.81 3.84
CA THR A 735 11.80 29.90 5.11
C THR A 735 11.23 30.93 6.08
N TRP A 736 11.05 32.18 5.65
CA TRP A 736 10.71 33.32 6.50
C TRP A 736 9.70 34.33 5.88
N MET A 737 9.05 34.07 4.75
CA MET A 737 8.01 34.98 4.23
C MET A 737 6.82 34.22 3.64
N LEU A 738 5.92 33.73 4.48
CA LEU A 738 4.79 32.92 4.02
C LEU A 738 3.90 33.64 2.99
N PRO A 739 3.31 32.89 2.04
CA PRO A 739 2.12 33.32 1.31
C PRO A 739 0.99 33.73 2.25
N ASP A 740 0.10 34.60 1.76
CA ASP A 740 -1.06 35.05 2.51
C ASP A 740 -1.92 33.85 2.96
N HIS A 741 -2.43 33.93 4.19
CA HIS A 741 -3.24 32.91 4.86
C HIS A 741 -2.58 31.56 5.13
N LEU A 742 -1.33 31.35 4.70
CA LEU A 742 -0.61 30.12 4.99
C LEU A 742 -0.26 30.07 6.48
N THR A 743 -0.57 28.95 7.15
CA THR A 743 -0.31 28.78 8.58
C THR A 743 1.13 28.39 8.88
N GLY A 744 1.72 27.52 8.06
CA GLY A 744 3.09 27.02 8.24
C GLY A 744 3.61 26.32 7.00
N VAL A 745 4.85 25.82 7.06
CA VAL A 745 5.50 25.11 5.94
C VAL A 745 5.75 23.65 6.26
N ALA A 746 5.62 22.82 5.23
CA ALA A 746 5.79 21.37 5.28
C ALA A 746 6.85 20.92 4.26
N PRO A 747 8.13 21.32 4.39
CA PRO A 747 9.15 20.92 3.42
C PRO A 747 9.39 19.41 3.43
N HIS A 748 9.90 18.88 2.31
CA HIS A 748 10.26 17.47 2.16
C HIS A 748 11.77 17.34 2.33
N HIS A 749 12.21 16.79 3.44
CA HIS A 749 13.63 16.65 3.72
C HIS A 749 13.98 15.19 4.02
N TYR A 750 14.30 14.47 2.95
CA TYR A 750 14.88 13.14 3.01
C TYR A 750 16.32 13.20 3.53
N LEU A 751 16.73 12.26 4.37
CA LEU A 751 18.06 12.29 5.01
C LEU A 751 19.21 12.44 4.02
N GLY A 752 19.17 11.68 2.92
CA GLY A 752 20.20 11.74 1.87
C GLY A 752 20.20 13.04 1.05
N ASN A 753 19.25 13.95 1.26
CA ASN A 753 19.14 15.20 0.52
C ASN A 753 19.51 16.41 1.41
N GLY A 754 20.79 16.75 1.46
CA GLY A 754 21.28 17.93 2.18
C GLY A 754 22.42 18.64 1.45
N PRO A 755 22.86 19.82 1.96
CA PRO A 755 23.86 20.68 1.34
C PRO A 755 25.29 20.12 1.47
N ILE A 756 25.49 18.86 1.07
CA ILE A 756 26.75 18.13 1.07
C ILE A 756 27.11 17.77 -0.38
N ALA A 757 28.38 17.53 -0.65
CA ALA A 757 28.80 17.04 -1.96
C ALA A 757 28.12 15.69 -2.30
N ILE A 758 27.76 15.53 -3.58
CA ILE A 758 27.40 14.22 -4.12
C ILE A 758 28.64 13.33 -4.18
N ARG A 759 28.45 12.03 -3.96
CA ARG A 759 29.53 11.04 -4.10
C ARG A 759 29.94 10.87 -5.56
N PRO A 760 31.17 10.41 -5.83
CA PRO A 760 31.64 10.16 -7.20
C PRO A 760 30.76 9.18 -7.99
N ASP A 761 30.10 8.23 -7.31
CA ASP A 761 29.23 7.22 -7.92
C ASP A 761 27.77 7.68 -8.10
N ALA A 762 27.40 8.90 -7.70
CA ALA A 762 26.02 9.37 -7.72
C ALA A 762 25.33 9.19 -9.08
N ARG A 763 26.04 9.45 -10.19
CA ARG A 763 25.49 9.35 -11.56
C ARG A 763 25.08 7.93 -11.97
N SER A 764 25.61 6.89 -11.32
CA SER A 764 25.23 5.49 -11.59
C SER A 764 24.11 4.98 -10.67
N ARG A 765 23.66 5.79 -9.71
CA ARG A 765 22.58 5.44 -8.79
C ARG A 765 21.21 5.82 -9.38
N LYS A 766 20.15 5.20 -8.83
CA LYS A 766 18.77 5.43 -9.25
C LYS A 766 18.30 6.85 -8.94
N GLU A 767 18.64 7.36 -7.74
CA GLU A 767 18.40 8.75 -7.34
C GLU A 767 19.76 9.45 -7.08
N PRO A 768 20.44 9.99 -8.11
CA PRO A 768 21.75 10.61 -7.97
C PRO A 768 21.83 11.73 -6.93
N TRP A 769 20.74 12.48 -6.73
CA TRP A 769 20.69 13.60 -5.78
C TRP A 769 20.71 13.15 -4.30
N LEU A 770 20.36 11.88 -4.02
CA LEU A 770 20.39 11.28 -2.67
C LEU A 770 21.73 10.59 -2.35
N ALA A 771 22.59 10.38 -3.35
CA ALA A 771 23.88 9.72 -3.20
C ALA A 771 24.94 10.72 -2.66
N ARG A 772 24.75 11.20 -1.43
CA ARG A 772 25.65 12.14 -0.73
C ARG A 772 26.66 11.42 0.15
N ASP A 773 27.67 12.16 0.62
CA ASP A 773 28.63 11.63 1.61
C ASP A 773 27.89 11.19 2.88
N VAL A 774 27.97 9.90 3.20
CA VAL A 774 27.19 9.28 4.27
C VAL A 774 27.54 9.86 5.63
N VAL A 775 28.83 9.99 5.92
CA VAL A 775 29.31 10.46 7.24
C VAL A 775 28.88 11.91 7.45
N ALA A 776 29.14 12.80 6.50
CA ALA A 776 28.73 14.20 6.58
C ALA A 776 27.20 14.36 6.65
N THR A 777 26.45 13.45 6.02
CA THR A 777 24.99 13.47 6.05
C THR A 777 24.44 13.25 7.45
N PHE A 778 24.86 12.18 8.12
CA PHE A 778 24.49 11.91 9.51
C PHE A 778 25.14 12.89 10.50
N ASP A 779 26.31 13.43 10.14
CA ASP A 779 27.02 14.36 11.00
C ASP A 779 26.30 15.70 11.08
N HIS A 780 26.00 16.39 9.98
CA HIS A 780 25.47 17.75 10.04
C HIS A 780 24.51 18.16 8.92
N ALA A 781 24.31 17.34 7.87
CA ALA A 781 23.56 17.78 6.70
C ALA A 781 22.11 18.11 7.01
N PHE A 782 21.42 17.28 7.80
CA PHE A 782 20.03 17.55 8.14
C PHE A 782 19.88 18.82 8.98
N PHE A 783 20.78 19.03 9.96
CA PHE A 783 20.80 20.28 10.73
C PHE A 783 21.08 21.49 9.85
N ALA A 784 21.97 21.37 8.85
CA ALA A 784 22.21 22.43 7.88
C ALA A 784 20.97 22.71 6.99
N VAL A 785 20.22 21.68 6.61
CA VAL A 785 18.94 21.83 5.88
C VAL A 785 17.91 22.57 6.72
N SER A 786 17.81 22.27 8.01
CA SER A 786 16.80 22.86 8.89
C SER A 786 17.16 24.25 9.43
N LEU A 787 18.46 24.59 9.47
CA LEU A 787 18.96 25.84 10.04
C LEU A 787 18.31 27.11 9.44
N PRO A 788 18.06 27.23 8.11
CA PRO A 788 17.34 28.37 7.53
C PRO A 788 15.90 28.57 8.05
N HIS A 789 15.29 27.56 8.65
CA HIS A 789 13.96 27.63 9.25
C HIS A 789 14.00 28.01 10.75
N SER A 790 15.17 28.05 11.37
CA SER A 790 15.31 28.22 12.83
C SER A 790 14.69 29.52 13.35
N ALA A 791 14.75 30.60 12.56
CA ALA A 791 14.14 31.90 12.89
C ALA A 791 12.72 32.09 12.35
N ALA A 792 12.10 31.06 11.77
CA ALA A 792 10.74 31.15 11.22
C ALA A 792 9.71 31.40 12.34
N PRO A 793 8.84 32.41 12.23
CA PRO A 793 7.83 32.72 13.25
C PRO A 793 6.52 31.93 13.07
N TRP A 794 6.52 30.81 12.32
CA TRP A 794 5.39 29.88 12.13
C TRP A 794 5.82 28.42 12.30
N PRO A 795 4.85 27.49 12.42
CA PRO A 795 5.13 26.07 12.51
C PRO A 795 5.82 25.58 11.25
N VAL A 796 6.86 24.78 11.46
CA VAL A 796 7.57 24.02 10.42
C VAL A 796 7.50 22.55 10.79
N TRP A 797 7.27 21.67 9.82
CA TRP A 797 7.28 20.22 10.03
C TRP A 797 7.74 19.48 8.77
N ASN A 798 8.28 18.27 8.90
CA ASN A 798 8.74 17.50 7.74
C ASN A 798 7.56 16.79 7.05
N GLY A 799 7.21 17.24 5.84
CA GLY A 799 6.19 16.65 4.97
C GLY A 799 6.44 15.18 4.64
N GLU A 800 7.70 14.90 4.33
CA GLU A 800 8.16 13.59 3.88
C GLU A 800 9.58 13.31 4.38
N SER A 801 9.69 12.27 5.19
CA SER A 801 10.92 11.75 5.77
C SER A 801 11.04 10.24 5.55
N GLY A 802 11.91 9.53 6.27
CA GLY A 802 11.96 8.05 6.28
C GLY A 802 12.97 7.44 5.32
N GLU A 803 12.72 6.20 4.90
CA GLU A 803 13.70 5.33 4.24
C GLU A 803 13.79 5.50 2.71
N HIS A 804 13.03 6.42 2.13
CA HIS A 804 13.04 6.60 0.69
C HIS A 804 14.45 6.88 0.15
N GLY A 805 14.79 6.22 -0.96
CA GLY A 805 16.10 6.34 -1.59
C GLY A 805 17.26 5.68 -0.83
N TYR A 806 16.99 4.80 0.14
CA TYR A 806 18.04 4.11 0.90
C TYR A 806 19.10 3.43 0.01
N ARG A 807 18.71 2.85 -1.14
CA ARG A 807 19.66 2.20 -2.07
C ARG A 807 20.63 3.18 -2.72
N SER A 808 20.21 4.42 -2.92
CA SER A 808 21.03 5.48 -3.50
C SER A 808 21.96 6.07 -2.44
N PHE A 809 21.48 6.21 -1.20
CA PHE A 809 22.22 6.80 -0.08
C PHE A 809 23.15 5.80 0.64
N LEU A 810 22.63 4.66 1.08
CA LEU A 810 23.30 3.59 1.84
C LEU A 810 23.33 2.28 1.02
N PRO A 811 24.04 2.25 -0.13
CA PRO A 811 23.99 1.13 -1.08
C PRO A 811 24.57 -0.18 -0.54
N GLU A 812 25.43 -0.11 0.47
CA GLU A 812 26.13 -1.27 1.04
C GLU A 812 25.34 -1.94 2.18
N LEU A 813 24.22 -1.33 2.61
CA LEU A 813 23.39 -1.85 3.69
C LEU A 813 22.15 -2.55 3.14
N SER A 814 21.65 -3.51 3.91
CA SER A 814 20.34 -4.08 3.65
C SER A 814 19.26 -3.00 3.76
N HIS A 815 18.10 -3.22 3.13
CA HIS A 815 16.96 -2.31 3.27
C HIS A 815 16.65 -2.03 4.75
N ARG A 816 16.58 -3.09 5.55
CA ARG A 816 16.21 -3.00 6.96
C ARG A 816 17.23 -2.19 7.77
N ASP A 817 18.52 -2.45 7.59
CA ASP A 817 19.57 -1.76 8.34
C ASP A 817 19.65 -0.27 7.98
N ALA A 818 19.54 0.03 6.68
CA ALA A 818 19.49 1.41 6.20
C ALA A 818 18.27 2.15 6.74
N SER A 819 17.07 1.56 6.63
CA SER A 819 15.82 2.17 7.14
C SER A 819 15.88 2.43 8.64
N SER A 820 16.43 1.50 9.42
CA SER A 820 16.60 1.66 10.87
C SER A 820 17.43 2.90 11.23
N LEU A 821 18.52 3.17 10.51
CA LEU A 821 19.37 4.34 10.73
C LEU A 821 18.70 5.62 10.22
N MET A 822 18.12 5.57 9.02
CA MET A 822 17.55 6.73 8.35
C MET A 822 16.31 7.27 9.07
N ILE A 823 15.41 6.40 9.55
CA ILE A 823 14.20 6.80 10.27
C ILE A 823 14.59 7.48 11.59
N GLU A 824 15.45 6.85 12.40
CA GLU A 824 15.85 7.38 13.70
C GLU A 824 16.57 8.74 13.56
N ALA A 825 17.52 8.86 12.64
CA ALA A 825 18.25 10.10 12.40
C ALA A 825 17.32 11.25 11.97
N GLN A 826 16.34 10.99 11.12
CA GLN A 826 15.40 12.04 10.70
C GLN A 826 14.49 12.50 11.84
N LEU A 827 13.97 11.57 12.66
CA LEU A 827 13.10 11.94 13.78
C LEU A 827 13.82 12.78 14.83
N VAL A 828 15.05 12.40 15.20
CA VAL A 828 15.83 13.16 16.19
C VAL A 828 16.28 14.52 15.65
N GLN A 829 16.67 14.60 14.38
CA GLN A 829 17.13 15.86 13.78
C GLN A 829 15.98 16.83 13.49
N ALA A 830 14.81 16.34 13.05
CA ALA A 830 13.60 17.16 12.93
C ALA A 830 13.18 17.74 14.29
N TYR A 831 13.20 16.90 15.34
CA TYR A 831 12.91 17.37 16.70
C TYR A 831 13.95 18.38 17.20
N ALA A 832 15.24 18.14 16.97
CA ALA A 832 16.32 19.07 17.32
C ALA A 832 16.21 20.42 16.61
N ALA A 833 15.64 20.43 15.40
CA ALA A 833 15.34 21.66 14.66
C ALA A 833 14.15 22.44 15.25
N GLY A 834 13.45 21.91 16.26
CA GLY A 834 12.24 22.53 16.82
C GLY A 834 11.04 22.45 15.90
N TRP A 835 11.04 21.50 14.96
CA TRP A 835 9.89 21.29 14.08
C TRP A 835 8.70 20.73 14.88
N THR A 836 7.52 21.24 14.55
CA THR A 836 6.24 20.87 15.14
C THR A 836 5.75 19.49 14.71
N GLY A 837 6.41 18.85 13.74
CA GLY A 837 6.15 17.47 13.42
C GLY A 837 7.09 16.87 12.39
N SER A 838 6.96 15.55 12.20
CA SER A 838 7.68 14.80 11.18
C SER A 838 6.81 13.65 10.68
N LEU A 839 6.61 13.56 9.36
CA LEU A 839 5.86 12.49 8.72
C LEU A 839 6.77 11.60 7.89
N GLY A 840 6.80 10.29 8.18
CA GLY A 840 7.54 9.31 7.38
C GLY A 840 6.87 9.07 6.03
N TRP A 841 7.63 9.19 4.94
CA TRP A 841 7.22 8.73 3.62
C TRP A 841 7.62 7.26 3.43
N THR A 842 6.60 6.41 3.51
CA THR A 842 6.70 5.01 3.14
C THR A 842 5.49 4.64 2.31
N LEU A 843 5.67 3.77 1.32
CA LEU A 843 4.58 3.32 0.46
C LEU A 843 3.74 2.28 1.21
N THR A 844 2.96 2.72 2.20
CA THR A 844 2.09 1.88 3.04
C THR A 844 1.14 0.99 2.22
N GLY A 845 0.70 1.46 1.04
CA GLY A 845 -0.09 0.67 0.08
C GLY A 845 0.72 -0.32 -0.76
N ASN A 846 2.06 -0.36 -0.63
CA ASN A 846 2.93 -1.29 -1.35
C ASN A 846 3.56 -2.30 -0.37
N PRO A 847 3.02 -3.53 -0.30
CA PRO A 847 3.53 -4.57 0.60
C PRO A 847 5.01 -4.93 0.37
N SER A 848 5.55 -4.74 -0.83
CA SER A 848 6.96 -5.05 -1.11
C SER A 848 7.95 -4.01 -0.55
N VAL A 849 7.46 -2.81 -0.24
CA VAL A 849 8.26 -1.71 0.31
C VAL A 849 8.05 -1.59 1.81
N TYR A 850 6.80 -1.50 2.27
CA TYR A 850 6.49 -1.20 3.66
C TYR A 850 6.57 -2.42 4.59
N ARG A 851 6.00 -3.57 4.20
CA ARG A 851 5.95 -4.77 5.06
C ARG A 851 7.33 -5.23 5.60
N PRO A 852 8.44 -5.18 4.83
CA PRO A 852 9.76 -5.56 5.32
C PRO A 852 10.31 -4.69 6.47
N VAL A 853 9.75 -3.50 6.69
CA VAL A 853 10.25 -2.51 7.66
C VAL A 853 9.18 -1.98 8.60
N ALA A 854 7.94 -2.48 8.54
CA ALA A 854 6.82 -2.00 9.34
C ALA A 854 7.07 -2.12 10.86
N ASP A 855 7.78 -3.15 11.30
CA ASP A 855 8.16 -3.34 12.70
C ASP A 855 9.26 -2.38 13.17
N LEU A 856 10.09 -1.87 12.26
CA LEU A 856 11.02 -0.77 12.57
C LEU A 856 10.26 0.53 12.85
N TYR A 857 9.23 0.81 12.04
CA TYR A 857 8.32 1.93 12.29
C TYR A 857 7.66 1.81 13.66
N GLU A 858 7.06 0.66 13.98
CA GLU A 858 6.50 0.39 15.32
C GLU A 858 7.51 0.68 16.44
N THR A 859 8.69 0.07 16.34
CA THR A 859 9.70 0.13 17.40
C THR A 859 10.24 1.54 17.59
N ILE A 860 10.63 2.22 16.50
CA ILE A 860 11.23 3.55 16.56
C ILE A 860 10.18 4.61 16.92
N TYR A 861 8.96 4.52 16.36
CA TYR A 861 7.93 5.54 16.63
C TYR A 861 7.47 5.49 18.08
N ARG A 862 7.31 4.30 18.68
CA ARG A 862 7.00 4.19 20.12
C ARG A 862 8.05 4.83 21.02
N ARG A 863 9.33 4.79 20.64
CA ARG A 863 10.42 5.45 21.38
C ARG A 863 10.29 6.97 21.33
N PHE A 864 9.96 7.54 20.17
CA PHE A 864 9.88 8.98 19.95
C PHE A 864 8.52 9.60 20.24
N ALA A 865 7.43 8.82 20.28
CA ALA A 865 6.08 9.34 20.51
C ALA A 865 5.97 10.13 21.83
N PRO A 866 6.51 9.69 22.98
CA PRO A 866 6.49 10.48 24.22
C PRO A 866 7.24 11.81 24.11
N VAL A 867 8.28 11.87 23.27
CA VAL A 867 9.08 13.08 23.04
C VAL A 867 8.25 14.12 22.29
N TYR A 868 7.65 13.73 21.16
CA TYR A 868 6.78 14.63 20.38
C TYR A 868 5.49 15.01 21.13
N ALA A 869 4.91 14.09 21.90
CA ALA A 869 3.75 14.37 22.73
C ALA A 869 4.01 15.41 23.83
N ALA A 870 5.26 15.61 24.24
CA ALA A 870 5.63 16.65 25.19
C ALA A 870 5.68 18.07 24.58
N GLY A 871 5.70 18.17 23.24
CA GLY A 871 5.75 19.43 22.49
C GLY A 871 7.10 19.66 21.80
N PRO A 872 7.18 20.67 20.90
CA PRO A 872 8.39 20.97 20.15
C PRO A 872 9.45 21.67 21.01
N LEU A 873 10.72 21.67 20.54
CA LEU A 873 11.78 22.48 21.13
C LEU A 873 11.47 23.98 20.97
N ASP A 874 11.62 24.74 22.05
CA ASP A 874 11.37 26.20 22.03
C ASP A 874 12.55 26.96 21.42
N GLN A 875 12.44 27.25 20.13
CA GLN A 875 13.42 28.04 19.38
C GLN A 875 13.48 29.52 19.81
N ASN A 876 12.48 30.05 20.55
CA ASN A 876 12.51 31.45 21.02
C ASN A 876 13.62 31.69 22.06
N ARG A 877 14.21 30.61 22.58
CA ARG A 877 15.32 30.64 23.53
C ARG A 877 16.69 30.83 22.87
N ALA A 878 16.75 30.94 21.54
CA ALA A 878 17.99 31.15 20.82
C ALA A 878 18.71 32.41 21.32
N ARG A 879 19.96 32.24 21.77
CA ARG A 879 20.80 33.33 22.31
C ARG A 879 21.85 33.82 21.33
N VAL A 880 22.07 33.09 20.25
CA VAL A 880 23.08 33.34 19.22
C VAL A 880 22.38 33.47 17.87
N LEU A 881 22.76 34.50 17.13
CA LEU A 881 22.31 34.76 15.78
C LEU A 881 23.46 34.57 14.78
N PHE A 882 23.27 33.71 13.78
CA PHE A 882 24.10 33.63 12.59
C PHE A 882 23.45 34.43 11.46
N VAL A 883 24.23 35.24 10.75
CA VAL A 883 23.75 36.07 9.63
C VAL A 883 24.64 35.87 8.41
N GLN A 884 24.01 35.63 7.27
CA GLN A 884 24.73 35.35 6.02
C GLN A 884 23.82 35.54 4.80
N ASN A 885 24.38 35.98 3.68
CA ASN A 885 23.69 35.92 2.39
C ASN A 885 23.73 34.49 1.82
N PRO A 886 22.60 33.87 1.40
CA PRO A 886 22.59 32.52 0.82
C PRO A 886 23.50 32.35 -0.42
N ALA A 887 23.81 33.43 -1.13
CA ALA A 887 24.70 33.45 -2.28
C ALA A 887 26.18 33.64 -1.91
N ALA A 888 26.55 33.62 -0.62
CA ALA A 888 27.95 33.60 -0.18
C ALA A 888 28.75 32.42 -0.79
N VAL A 889 28.05 31.34 -1.15
CA VAL A 889 28.52 30.28 -2.05
C VAL A 889 27.41 29.92 -3.06
N PRO A 890 27.72 29.27 -4.18
CA PRO A 890 26.69 28.87 -5.14
C PRO A 890 25.60 27.98 -4.52
N VAL A 891 24.34 28.34 -4.75
CA VAL A 891 23.17 27.50 -4.44
C VAL A 891 23.16 26.31 -5.39
N ALA A 892 22.91 25.11 -4.86
CA ALA A 892 22.79 23.90 -5.66
C ALA A 892 21.61 23.06 -5.17
N ASN A 893 20.81 22.52 -6.10
CA ASN A 893 19.61 21.72 -5.81
C ASN A 893 18.59 22.41 -4.87
N GLY A 894 18.51 23.75 -4.91
CA GLY A 894 17.64 24.54 -4.03
C GLY A 894 18.12 24.63 -2.57
N LEU A 895 19.31 24.11 -2.24
CA LEU A 895 19.84 24.05 -0.88
C LEU A 895 20.85 25.17 -0.60
N ASN A 896 20.76 25.74 0.59
CA ASN A 896 21.68 26.73 1.12
C ASN A 896 22.98 26.08 1.57
N HIS A 897 23.99 26.01 0.70
CA HIS A 897 25.32 25.50 1.05
C HIS A 897 26.12 26.47 1.93
N ALA A 898 25.72 27.74 2.00
CA ALA A 898 26.44 28.76 2.75
C ALA A 898 26.35 28.53 4.26
N CYS A 899 25.25 27.96 4.75
CA CYS A 899 25.01 27.76 6.19
C CYS A 899 25.83 26.60 6.81
N VAL A 900 26.43 25.72 5.99
CA VAL A 900 27.10 24.50 6.44
C VAL A 900 28.20 24.74 7.47
N PRO A 901 29.10 25.74 7.34
CA PRO A 901 30.11 26.02 8.36
C PRO A 901 29.49 26.38 9.72
N PHE A 902 28.43 27.20 9.73
CA PHE A 902 27.73 27.55 10.96
C PHE A 902 26.97 26.38 11.57
N ALA A 903 26.34 25.53 10.75
CA ALA A 903 25.70 24.31 11.19
C ALA A 903 26.69 23.40 11.95
N ARG A 904 27.89 23.18 11.39
CA ARG A 904 28.95 22.39 12.03
C ARG A 904 29.44 23.02 13.33
N LEU A 905 29.75 24.31 13.31
CA LEU A 905 30.22 25.03 14.50
C LEU A 905 29.20 25.05 15.63
N ALA A 906 27.91 25.21 15.29
CA ALA A 906 26.83 25.17 16.28
C ALA A 906 26.68 23.80 16.93
N LEU A 907 26.84 22.72 16.16
CA LEU A 907 26.80 21.35 16.67
C LEU A 907 28.05 21.02 17.50
N ASP A 908 29.24 21.35 17.00
CA ASP A 908 30.52 21.02 17.67
C ASP A 908 30.70 21.77 19.01
N LEU A 909 30.07 22.93 19.16
CA LEU A 909 30.06 23.74 20.38
C LEU A 909 28.78 23.58 21.23
N HIS A 910 27.85 22.70 20.81
CA HIS A 910 26.58 22.42 21.50
C HIS A 910 25.74 23.68 21.78
N LEU A 911 25.59 24.56 20.78
CA LEU A 911 24.98 25.89 20.94
C LEU A 911 23.44 25.92 20.90
N ALA A 912 22.78 24.81 20.54
CA ALA A 912 21.35 24.80 20.24
C ALA A 912 20.47 25.19 21.46
N PRO A 913 19.37 25.94 21.25
CA PRO A 913 18.91 26.49 19.98
C PRO A 913 19.72 27.71 19.51
N VAL A 914 19.85 27.85 18.19
CA VAL A 914 20.47 29.00 17.51
C VAL A 914 19.53 29.49 16.42
N HIS A 915 19.58 30.79 16.13
CA HIS A 915 18.89 31.34 14.97
C HIS A 915 19.89 31.59 13.84
N TYR A 916 19.44 31.33 12.62
CA TYR A 916 20.09 31.74 11.37
C TYR A 916 19.11 32.63 10.62
N MET A 917 19.60 33.79 10.19
CA MET A 917 18.84 34.70 9.33
C MET A 917 19.65 34.99 8.07
N THR A 918 18.95 35.07 6.94
CA THR A 918 19.54 35.73 5.78
C THR A 918 19.65 37.22 6.05
N ASP A 919 20.50 37.93 5.31
CA ASP A 919 20.50 39.39 5.33
C ASP A 919 19.14 39.98 5.00
N ASP A 920 18.44 39.46 3.98
CA ASP A 920 17.08 39.88 3.65
C ASP A 920 16.09 39.68 4.82
N GLN A 921 16.14 38.52 5.49
CA GLN A 921 15.29 38.25 6.66
C GLN A 921 15.62 39.22 7.80
N LEU A 922 16.91 39.44 8.07
CA LEU A 922 17.34 40.34 9.12
C LEU A 922 16.88 41.78 8.84
N LEU A 923 17.00 42.25 7.59
CA LEU A 923 16.52 43.58 7.21
C LEU A 923 14.99 43.66 7.32
N GLY A 924 14.26 42.65 6.84
CA GLY A 924 12.80 42.61 6.90
C GLY A 924 12.23 42.52 8.32
N THR A 925 12.98 41.95 9.28
CA THR A 925 12.56 41.81 10.68
C THR A 925 13.12 42.87 11.61
N GLY A 926 14.29 43.42 11.28
CA GLY A 926 15.08 44.30 12.14
C GLY A 926 14.98 45.78 11.79
N LEU A 927 14.55 46.16 10.58
CA LEU A 927 14.31 47.57 10.22
C LEU A 927 12.82 47.90 10.24
N VAL A 928 12.48 49.01 10.91
CA VAL A 928 11.15 49.61 10.89
C VAL A 928 11.25 50.95 10.18
N GLN A 929 10.47 51.12 9.11
CA GLN A 929 10.31 52.41 8.45
C GLN A 929 9.20 53.20 9.15
N MET A 930 9.53 54.39 9.66
CA MET A 930 8.59 55.29 10.32
C MET A 930 8.53 56.62 9.56
N ALA A 931 7.31 57.11 9.31
CA ALA A 931 7.11 58.47 8.83
C ALA A 931 7.32 59.44 10.00
N VAL A 932 8.32 60.32 9.90
CA VAL A 932 8.59 61.37 10.89
C VAL A 932 8.51 62.71 10.15
N GLY A 933 7.33 63.34 10.19
CA GLY A 933 7.06 64.54 9.40
C GLY A 933 6.88 64.22 7.91
N LEU A 934 7.65 64.88 7.04
CA LEU A 934 7.68 64.62 5.58
C LEU A 934 8.76 63.60 5.17
N GLU A 935 9.55 63.10 6.12
CA GLU A 935 10.65 62.18 5.87
C GLU A 935 10.29 60.76 6.31
N GLN A 936 10.83 59.77 5.61
CA GLN A 936 10.86 58.38 6.06
C GLN A 936 12.19 58.15 6.77
N VAL A 937 12.13 57.74 8.04
CA VAL A 937 13.30 57.42 8.86
C VAL A 937 13.28 55.93 9.17
N GLU A 938 14.43 55.26 9.03
CA GLU A 938 14.61 53.88 9.41
C GLU A 938 15.06 53.79 10.88
N GLN A 939 14.38 52.98 11.67
CA GLN A 939 14.74 52.67 13.06
C GLN A 939 14.90 51.16 13.27
N ILE A 940 15.66 50.78 14.29
CA ILE A 940 15.89 49.37 14.65
C ILE A 940 14.68 48.85 15.42
N ALA A 941 14.12 47.72 14.98
CA ALA A 941 13.08 47.02 15.71
C ALA A 941 13.59 46.58 17.09
N THR A 942 12.79 46.77 18.14
CA THR A 942 13.14 46.40 19.52
C THR A 942 13.24 44.87 19.76
N GLY A 943 13.04 44.05 18.72
CA GLY A 943 12.92 42.59 18.80
C GLY A 943 14.23 41.80 18.69
N LEU A 944 15.36 42.41 18.33
CA LEU A 944 16.65 41.71 18.21
C LEU A 944 17.33 41.59 19.59
N ALA A 945 16.95 40.57 20.37
CA ALA A 945 17.45 40.34 21.73
C ALA A 945 18.40 39.12 21.79
N TYR A 946 19.56 39.20 21.15
CA TYR A 946 20.59 38.15 21.17
C TYR A 946 21.77 38.54 22.07
N LYS A 947 22.47 37.54 22.61
CA LYS A 947 23.73 37.77 23.35
C LYS A 947 24.94 37.95 22.44
N ALA A 948 24.87 37.41 21.23
CA ALA A 948 25.93 37.52 20.25
C ALA A 948 25.37 37.33 18.83
N ALA A 949 25.97 38.01 17.86
CA ALA A 949 25.73 37.82 16.44
C ALA A 949 27.05 37.50 15.72
N ILE A 950 27.02 36.52 14.82
CA ILE A 950 28.14 36.11 13.97
C ILE A 950 27.73 36.35 12.52
N VAL A 951 28.56 37.08 11.78
CA VAL A 951 28.21 37.58 10.45
C VAL A 951 29.27 37.19 9.43
N ASP A 952 28.85 36.48 8.39
CA ASP A 952 29.66 36.24 7.19
C ASP A 952 29.44 37.37 6.18
N THR A 953 30.49 38.09 5.82
CA THR A 953 30.40 39.29 4.96
C THR A 953 30.37 38.99 3.47
N ARG A 954 30.57 37.73 3.05
CA ARG A 954 30.55 37.36 1.63
C ARG A 954 29.18 37.60 1.03
N ASN A 955 29.11 38.49 0.05
CA ASN A 955 27.89 38.91 -0.63
C ASN A 955 26.79 39.46 0.29
N LEU A 956 27.12 39.85 1.52
CA LEU A 956 26.17 40.40 2.48
C LEU A 956 25.74 41.81 2.09
N ASP A 957 24.45 42.13 2.17
CA ASP A 957 23.98 43.51 2.07
C ASP A 957 24.62 44.37 3.18
N ALA A 958 25.28 45.46 2.80
CA ALA A 958 25.98 46.34 3.74
C ALA A 958 25.04 46.93 4.81
N ARG A 959 23.75 47.10 4.51
CA ARG A 959 22.74 47.58 5.47
C ARG A 959 22.53 46.58 6.60
N ALA A 960 22.62 45.28 6.34
CA ALA A 960 22.45 44.24 7.35
C ALA A 960 23.57 44.30 8.41
N LEU A 961 24.81 44.54 7.96
CA LEU A 961 25.94 44.73 8.86
C LEU A 961 25.82 46.01 9.69
N GLU A 962 25.36 47.10 9.08
CA GLU A 962 25.16 48.38 9.78
C GLU A 962 24.04 48.31 10.83
N LEU A 963 22.95 47.62 10.51
CA LEU A 963 21.88 47.30 11.46
C LEU A 963 22.42 46.56 12.69
N LEU A 964 23.26 45.54 12.50
CA LEU A 964 23.84 44.80 13.62
C LEU A 964 24.81 45.65 14.45
N ARG A 965 25.65 46.46 13.82
CA ARG A 965 26.57 47.38 14.53
C ARG A 965 25.81 48.38 15.41
N SER A 966 24.65 48.84 14.95
CA SER A 966 23.81 49.80 15.69
C SER A 966 22.93 49.16 16.78
N SER A 967 22.69 47.84 16.70
CA SER A 967 21.86 47.06 17.66
C SER A 967 22.45 46.86 19.07
N LYS A 968 23.72 47.20 19.30
CA LYS A 968 24.50 46.92 20.53
C LYS A 968 24.73 45.43 20.85
N ILE A 969 24.32 44.51 19.97
CA ILE A 969 24.64 43.09 20.11
C ILE A 969 26.15 42.90 19.87
N PRO A 970 26.89 42.18 20.73
CA PRO A 970 28.27 41.80 20.46
C PRO A 970 28.40 41.09 19.10
N LEU A 971 29.33 41.55 18.27
CA LEU A 971 29.44 41.14 16.87
C LEU A 971 30.79 40.48 16.57
N LEU A 972 30.76 39.28 15.97
CA LEU A 972 31.90 38.65 15.33
C LEU A 972 31.71 38.72 13.82
N VAL A 973 32.52 39.54 13.16
CA VAL A 973 32.51 39.71 11.70
C VAL A 973 33.59 38.82 11.10
N VAL A 974 33.22 37.96 10.15
CA VAL A 974 34.14 37.08 9.44
C VAL A 974 34.02 37.29 7.92
N ASP A 975 35.16 37.28 7.23
CA ASP A 975 35.20 37.41 5.76
C ASP A 975 34.94 36.09 5.03
N ASP A 976 35.02 34.97 5.75
CA ASP A 976 34.73 33.63 5.23
C ASP A 976 34.42 32.68 6.39
N ALA A 977 33.15 32.31 6.54
CA ALA A 977 32.70 31.42 7.61
C ALA A 977 33.41 30.04 7.60
N THR A 978 33.99 29.60 6.48
CA THR A 978 34.73 28.33 6.41
C THR A 978 36.07 28.37 7.15
N ARG A 979 36.58 29.57 7.44
CA ARG A 979 37.85 29.78 8.15
C ARG A 979 37.67 30.02 9.64
N LEU A 980 36.43 30.23 10.10
CA LEU A 980 36.13 30.44 11.50
C LEU A 980 36.37 29.14 12.29
N ALA A 981 37.32 29.17 13.22
CA ALA A 981 37.63 28.03 14.07
C ALA A 981 36.66 27.93 15.26
N ALA A 982 36.42 26.70 15.74
CA ALA A 982 35.57 26.46 16.91
C ALA A 982 36.08 27.18 18.18
N ASP A 983 37.40 27.18 18.42
CA ASP A 983 37.99 27.88 19.57
C ASP A 983 37.87 29.40 19.49
N GLU A 984 37.95 29.96 18.29
CA GLU A 984 37.76 31.40 18.06
C GLU A 984 36.31 31.79 18.38
N LEU A 985 35.34 31.06 17.82
CA LEU A 985 33.93 31.27 18.09
C LEU A 985 33.60 31.10 19.58
N ALA A 986 34.06 30.01 20.20
CA ALA A 986 33.81 29.76 21.62
C ALA A 986 34.39 30.87 22.51
N SER A 987 35.60 31.35 22.22
CA SER A 987 36.23 32.45 22.97
C SER A 987 35.47 33.77 22.82
N PHE A 988 34.91 34.05 21.64
CA PHE A 988 34.05 35.21 21.41
C PHE A 988 32.72 35.10 22.18
N LEU A 989 32.08 33.93 22.14
CA LEU A 989 30.82 33.69 22.84
C LEU A 989 30.98 33.78 24.36
N GLU A 990 32.06 33.23 24.92
CA GLU A 990 32.39 33.33 26.35
C GLU A 990 32.58 34.79 26.79
N LYS A 991 33.29 35.60 26.00
CA LYS A 991 33.41 37.06 26.24
C LYS A 991 32.07 37.79 26.17
N SER A 992 31.12 37.24 25.41
CA SER A 992 29.75 37.75 25.28
C SER A 992 28.80 37.19 26.36
N GLY A 993 29.34 36.50 27.39
CA GLY A 993 28.55 35.98 28.51
C GLY A 993 27.75 34.72 28.18
N MET A 994 28.18 33.95 27.17
CA MET A 994 27.68 32.60 26.92
C MET A 994 28.52 31.57 27.68
N GLU A 995 27.87 30.52 28.17
CA GLU A 995 28.56 29.34 28.68
C GLU A 995 28.62 28.30 27.57
N ILE A 996 29.83 27.89 27.20
CA ILE A 996 30.04 26.90 26.13
C ILE A 996 30.36 25.55 26.75
N ASP A 997 29.81 24.47 26.19
CA ASP A 997 30.21 23.11 26.54
C ASP A 997 31.34 22.65 25.61
N ARG A 998 32.58 22.70 26.12
CA ARG A 998 33.76 22.16 25.43
C ARG A 998 34.12 20.75 25.91
N ARG A 999 33.36 20.18 26.86
CA ARG A 999 33.67 18.91 27.52
C ARG A 999 32.95 17.74 26.86
N THR A 1000 31.74 17.97 26.36
CA THR A 1000 31.02 16.98 25.56
C THR A 1000 31.72 16.81 24.21
N PRO A 1001 32.06 15.57 23.79
CA PRO A 1001 32.65 15.33 22.48
C PRO A 1001 31.81 15.91 21.34
N PRO A 1002 32.43 16.52 20.31
CA PRO A 1002 31.69 17.16 19.22
C PRO A 1002 30.83 16.16 18.43
N GLY A 1003 31.23 14.89 18.33
CA GLY A 1003 30.44 13.85 17.64
C GLY A 1003 29.10 13.46 18.33
N LEU A 1004 28.78 14.07 19.47
CA LEU A 1004 27.49 13.93 20.15
C LEU A 1004 26.69 15.22 20.02
N GLN A 1005 25.37 15.13 20.00
CA GLN A 1005 24.47 16.27 20.04
C GLN A 1005 23.56 16.15 21.25
N LEU A 1006 23.48 17.24 22.01
CA LEU A 1006 22.60 17.34 23.17
C LEU A 1006 21.35 18.13 22.79
N ILE A 1007 20.18 17.55 23.04
CA ILE A 1007 18.90 18.14 22.68
C ILE A 1007 18.01 18.17 23.93
N GLU A 1008 17.85 19.34 24.51
CA GLU A 1008 16.91 19.58 25.61
C GLU A 1008 15.55 20.01 25.02
N GLY A 1009 14.53 19.18 25.21
CA GLY A 1009 13.16 19.54 24.86
C GLY A 1009 12.22 19.40 26.05
N PRO A 1010 10.91 19.66 25.87
CA PRO A 1010 9.94 19.57 26.95
C PRO A 1010 9.96 18.19 27.63
N GLY A 1011 10.36 18.15 28.90
CA GLY A 1011 10.39 16.93 29.71
C GLY A 1011 11.40 15.85 29.28
N HIS A 1012 12.27 16.10 28.30
CA HIS A 1012 13.19 15.10 27.75
C HIS A 1012 14.58 15.68 27.44
N LEU A 1013 15.60 14.85 27.64
CA LEU A 1013 16.94 15.06 27.10
C LEU A 1013 17.23 13.94 26.10
N LEU A 1014 17.60 14.29 24.87
CA LEU A 1014 18.06 13.34 23.86
C LEU A 1014 19.57 13.54 23.65
N VAL A 1015 20.28 12.42 23.48
CA VAL A 1015 21.69 12.41 23.11
C VAL A 1015 21.83 11.63 21.81
N TYR A 1016 22.17 12.32 20.72
CA TYR A 1016 22.34 11.71 19.41
C TYR A 1016 23.82 11.60 19.04
N ARG A 1017 24.26 10.43 18.57
CA ARG A 1017 25.63 10.22 18.09
C ARG A 1017 25.74 10.48 16.60
N ARG A 1018 26.21 11.68 16.26
CA ARG A 1018 26.43 12.16 14.88
C ARG A 1018 27.63 11.48 14.23
N SER A 1019 28.68 11.21 15.01
CA SER A 1019 29.92 10.57 14.53
C SER A 1019 30.67 9.85 15.66
N GLY A 1020 31.58 8.95 15.28
CA GLY A 1020 32.33 8.08 16.20
C GLY A 1020 31.45 6.98 16.83
N GLU A 1021 32.01 6.22 17.79
CA GLU A 1021 31.36 5.10 18.47
C GLU A 1021 31.86 4.96 19.93
N GLY A 1022 31.14 4.18 20.74
CA GLY A 1022 31.58 3.71 22.06
C GLY A 1022 31.34 4.68 23.22
N ALA A 1023 31.81 4.30 24.41
CA ALA A 1023 31.57 5.04 25.64
C ALA A 1023 32.12 6.47 25.60
N ALA A 1024 31.27 7.44 25.98
CA ALA A 1024 31.61 8.84 26.13
C ALA A 1024 30.91 9.41 27.38
N ARG A 1025 31.34 10.59 27.81
CA ARG A 1025 30.66 11.35 28.87
C ARG A 1025 30.13 12.65 28.29
N VAL A 1026 28.87 12.94 28.56
CA VAL A 1026 28.20 14.18 28.13
C VAL A 1026 27.87 15.06 29.33
N TYR A 1027 27.84 16.37 29.14
CA TYR A 1027 27.69 17.36 30.21
C TYR A 1027 26.51 18.32 29.96
N PRO A 1028 25.26 17.82 29.91
CA PRO A 1028 24.11 18.64 29.56
C PRO A 1028 23.89 19.81 30.52
N ARG A 1029 23.61 20.99 29.96
CA ARG A 1029 23.28 22.21 30.69
C ARG A 1029 21.77 22.45 30.70
N LEU A 1030 21.04 21.56 31.38
CA LEU A 1030 19.58 21.61 31.42
C LEU A 1030 19.05 22.83 32.17
N THR A 1031 17.92 23.35 31.72
CA THR A 1031 17.20 24.49 32.31
C THR A 1031 16.07 24.06 33.24
N VAL A 1032 16.35 23.06 34.07
CA VAL A 1032 15.42 22.49 35.04
C VAL A 1032 15.73 23.04 36.43
N ASP A 1033 14.73 23.64 37.07
CA ASP A 1033 14.83 24.11 38.45
C ASP A 1033 14.77 22.95 39.45
N GLY A 1034 15.51 23.10 40.56
CA GLY A 1034 15.52 22.15 41.66
C GLY A 1034 16.21 20.82 41.36
N SER A 1035 15.83 19.78 42.09
CA SER A 1035 16.35 18.42 41.90
C SER A 1035 15.48 17.62 40.94
N PHE A 1036 16.11 16.86 40.06
CA PHE A 1036 15.45 15.99 39.09
C PHE A 1036 16.21 14.68 38.89
N ARG A 1037 15.58 13.78 38.15
CA ARG A 1037 16.16 12.52 37.67
C ARG A 1037 16.12 12.47 36.15
N LEU A 1038 17.17 11.92 35.55
CA LEU A 1038 17.17 11.46 34.17
C LEU A 1038 16.91 9.96 34.17
N ILE A 1039 15.81 9.55 33.56
CA ILE A 1039 15.36 8.16 33.51
C ILE A 1039 15.46 7.69 32.06
N GLY A 1040 16.26 6.65 31.81
CA GLY A 1040 16.44 6.05 30.48
C GLY A 1040 15.21 5.28 30.00
N GLU A 1041 15.23 4.87 28.73
CA GLU A 1041 14.16 4.08 28.10
C GLU A 1041 13.95 2.71 28.80
N ASP A 1042 14.97 2.18 29.47
CA ASP A 1042 14.92 0.95 30.28
C ASP A 1042 14.37 1.16 31.70
N GLY A 1043 14.00 2.41 32.06
CA GLY A 1043 13.57 2.79 33.40
C GLY A 1043 14.71 3.04 34.39
N GLY A 1044 15.97 2.85 33.99
CA GLY A 1044 17.15 3.08 34.81
C GLY A 1044 17.39 4.56 35.09
N ILE A 1045 17.84 4.90 36.29
CA ILE A 1045 18.21 6.28 36.66
C ILE A 1045 19.64 6.55 36.19
N ALA A 1046 19.80 7.29 35.10
CA ALA A 1046 21.10 7.71 34.58
C ALA A 1046 21.73 8.85 35.41
N PHE A 1047 20.90 9.69 36.03
CA PHE A 1047 21.33 10.80 36.88
C PHE A 1047 20.26 11.18 37.91
N ALA A 1048 20.70 11.64 39.09
CA ALA A 1048 19.87 12.29 40.09
C ALA A 1048 20.63 13.47 40.73
N GLY A 1049 20.01 14.64 40.79
CA GLY A 1049 20.63 15.85 41.35
C GLY A 1049 20.09 17.13 40.71
N THR A 1050 20.89 18.20 40.76
CA THR A 1050 20.56 19.51 40.18
C THR A 1050 21.19 19.71 38.81
N ALA A 1051 20.72 20.71 38.05
CA ALA A 1051 21.28 21.04 36.73
C ALA A 1051 22.77 21.41 36.80
N ALA A 1052 23.18 22.15 37.84
CA ALA A 1052 24.58 22.48 38.08
C ALA A 1052 25.44 21.22 38.34
N THR A 1053 24.91 20.25 39.08
CA THR A 1053 25.61 18.98 39.34
C THR A 1053 25.74 18.15 38.06
N LEU A 1054 24.70 18.14 37.21
CA LEU A 1054 24.72 17.47 35.90
C LEU A 1054 25.78 18.08 34.99
N ALA A 1055 25.80 19.41 34.84
CA ALA A 1055 26.81 20.12 34.05
C ALA A 1055 28.24 19.87 34.55
N GLN A 1056 28.44 19.68 35.86
CA GLN A 1056 29.74 19.38 36.44
C GLN A 1056 30.18 17.92 36.24
N LYS A 1057 29.31 16.96 36.60
CA LYS A 1057 29.66 15.52 36.66
C LYS A 1057 29.40 14.78 35.34
N GLY A 1058 28.41 15.22 34.57
CA GLY A 1058 27.96 14.58 33.34
C GLY A 1058 27.34 13.20 33.56
N ILE A 1059 26.88 12.59 32.47
CA ILE A 1059 26.40 11.21 32.41
C ILE A 1059 27.22 10.40 31.40
N ALA A 1060 27.40 9.11 31.68
CA ALA A 1060 28.03 8.20 30.74
C ALA A 1060 27.01 7.76 29.69
N ILE A 1061 27.44 7.72 28.44
CA ILE A 1061 26.63 7.33 27.28
C ILE A 1061 27.46 6.34 26.47
N ASP A 1062 26.90 5.18 26.17
CA ASP A 1062 27.49 4.21 25.26
C ASP A 1062 26.50 3.98 24.11
N LEU A 1063 26.82 4.53 22.95
CA LEU A 1063 25.94 4.54 21.78
C LEU A 1063 26.72 4.12 20.54
N PRO A 1064 26.15 3.27 19.68
CA PRO A 1064 26.64 3.08 18.32
C PRO A 1064 26.51 4.37 17.50
N ALA A 1065 27.25 4.45 16.39
CA ALA A 1065 27.10 5.55 15.43
C ALA A 1065 25.64 5.70 14.99
N TRP A 1066 25.19 6.96 14.91
CA TRP A 1066 23.88 7.37 14.38
C TRP A 1066 22.67 6.84 15.18
N ARG A 1067 22.87 6.59 16.48
CA ARG A 1067 21.82 6.20 17.42
C ARG A 1067 21.55 7.28 18.45
N THR A 1068 20.34 7.22 19.02
CA THR A 1068 19.85 8.16 20.02
C THR A 1068 19.62 7.46 21.35
N ALA A 1069 20.07 8.06 22.45
CA ALA A 1069 19.58 7.77 23.79
C ALA A 1069 18.52 8.81 24.19
N ILE A 1070 17.39 8.37 24.74
CA ILE A 1070 16.31 9.24 25.22
C ILE A 1070 16.21 9.13 26.74
N PHE A 1071 16.22 10.27 27.42
CA PHE A 1071 16.05 10.36 28.87
C PHE A 1071 14.84 11.22 29.20
N ARG A 1072 13.93 10.68 30.01
CA ARG A 1072 12.83 11.45 30.59
C ARG A 1072 13.33 12.25 31.79
N ILE A 1073 12.97 13.53 31.84
CA ILE A 1073 13.27 14.44 32.94
C ILE A 1073 12.12 14.34 33.96
N ALA A 1074 12.38 13.73 35.12
CA ALA A 1074 11.40 13.61 36.19
C ALA A 1074 11.81 14.50 37.37
N ARG A 1075 11.01 15.53 37.68
CA ARG A 1075 11.22 16.34 38.89
C ARG A 1075 11.10 15.43 40.11
N GLN A 1076 11.99 15.60 41.09
CA GLN A 1076 11.77 15.01 42.39
C GLN A 1076 10.70 15.87 43.06
N GLU A 1077 9.53 15.30 43.29
CA GLU A 1077 8.60 15.88 44.24
C GLU A 1077 9.39 16.02 45.53
N THR A 1078 9.60 17.26 45.96
CA THR A 1078 10.02 17.51 47.33
C THR A 1078 8.92 16.88 48.17
N ASP A 1079 9.24 15.86 48.96
CA ASP A 1079 8.38 15.33 50.01
C ASP A 1079 8.01 16.50 50.93
N ALA A 1080 7.02 17.29 50.53
CA ALA A 1080 6.39 18.29 51.36
C ALA A 1080 5.52 17.46 52.30
N GLY A 1081 6.16 16.95 53.36
CA GLY A 1081 5.57 16.18 54.44
C GLY A 1081 4.55 16.98 55.24
N GLY A 1082 3.49 17.45 54.59
CA GLY A 1082 2.25 17.85 55.22
C GLY A 1082 1.25 16.70 55.04
N PRO A 1083 0.66 16.16 56.11
CA PRO A 1083 -0.44 15.21 55.97
C PRO A 1083 -1.59 15.92 55.23
N SER A 1084 -1.96 15.43 54.04
CA SER A 1084 -3.19 15.85 53.38
C SER A 1084 -4.39 15.38 54.22
N THR A 1085 -5.23 16.33 54.63
CA THR A 1085 -6.52 16.08 55.30
C THR A 1085 -7.62 15.87 54.29
#